data_AF-A0A2D2M2R4-F1
#
_entry.id   AF-A0A2D2M2R4-F1
#
_cell.length_a   1.000
_cell.length_b   1.000
_cell.length_c   1.000
_cell.angle_alpha   90.00
_cell.angle_beta   90.00
_cell.angle_gamma   90.00
#
_symmetry.space_group_name_H-M   'P 1'
#
loop_
_entity.id
_entity.type
_entity.pdbx_description
1 polymer ?
#
loop_
_entity_poly.entity_id
_entity_poly.type
_entity_poly.pdbx_seq_one_letter_code
_entity_poly.pdbx_strand_id
1 'polypeptide(L)'
;MPSPLGYSSVWYASLSNNVQLNSLLFGTAWGNGASTTNLTYSFINPYVSLFARSYTYDNEYQASYALTAPQQAAVSSALSNWSAVANIKFTQVKETASNVGDLRFGGYAYMSDDTAAWAYFPDRTPSAGDVWIGPATNIKAPVKGTYDYMTFVHEIGHALGLKHPFSTSTYNYTVLAPELDDVHYSVMSYNNAYSFEPTSPMLLDILAIQKLYGANTKWQTGNNTYQWGAEQSVFETLWDAGGIDTLDASNQNASVLLNLNEGQFSNIGKAFYDPSGAAINNGLAIAYGAKIENATGSAFGDTLIGNALNNVLDGRGGSDTMIGGAGNDTYIVDNIGDIVSETSTLSTEIDTVLASVSYTLSDNVEVLTLTGKANINGTGNALNNRITGNAGANVLDGGAGVDTLIGGTGNDTYVVDNSADIIIETSALASEIDTVCASVSWTLGANLENLTLTGSSNLNGTGNIRNNVLTGNAGDNLLNGGAGADTLSGGLGNDIYVVDNIADKVIEAIDEGRDLVRSSISYTLADNVEDGLLLGSGALKLVGNALDNTLTGNSGANVLDGAGGADVLDGGAGNDTYYVDNLADTIIERGASLTEIDNVFSTVNWTLGANLENLTLIGLAAINGTGNALNNRITGNAGANILDGGAGIDTLIGGAGNDTYVVDNLRDVIIEQGTSTSEIDTVRASVNWTLGANLENLVLTGSSNLSGTGNTRNNVLIGNAGNNLLNGGAGADTLSGGLGNDIYVVDNIADTVIEASDEGRDMVRSSVSYTLADNVEDGLLLGRGALKLTGNSLNNTLTGNSGANILDGAGGTDTLDGGAGNDTYYVDSTDDLIIERGTSLKEIDSVFSSVNWTLGANLENLTLTGSANLEGTGNALNNRITGNAGDNLLDGGAGIDTLIGGTGNDTYVVDNLRDTLIETSTLASEIDTVRASVNWTLGANLENLTLTGTANLNGTGNGLDNVLIGNSANNTLIGGAGNDQLNGDAGNDLLIGGLGTDTLTGGSGADRFVFNLLNELGKGDARDIITDFNSAEGDKIDLSKLDANVLAKGINTFSFIGADAFSAAGQVRFVDHILYGNVNATPDADFEIHLVGVNSFSAQDMIG
;
A
#
# COMPACT_ATOMS: atom_id res chain seq x y z
N MET A 1 -57.62 -78.06 65.25
CA MET A 1 -57.46 -78.31 66.70
C MET A 1 -57.25 -79.79 66.87
N PRO A 2 -56.11 -80.24 67.37
CA PRO A 2 -56.17 -81.36 68.26
C PRO A 2 -56.62 -80.82 69.62
N SER A 3 -57.83 -81.18 70.04
CA SER A 3 -57.93 -81.51 71.46
C SER A 3 -56.96 -82.67 71.74
N PRO A 4 -56.78 -83.13 72.99
CA PRO A 4 -56.05 -84.38 73.27
C PRO A 4 -56.59 -85.65 72.55
N LEU A 5 -57.53 -85.50 71.61
CA LEU A 5 -58.26 -86.51 70.84
C LEU A 5 -58.28 -86.24 69.31
N GLY A 6 -57.56 -85.25 68.76
CA GLY A 6 -57.56 -84.92 67.32
C GLY A 6 -56.16 -84.67 66.73
N TYR A 7 -56.07 -84.30 65.44
CA TYR A 7 -54.84 -83.84 64.77
C TYR A 7 -55.14 -82.65 63.85
N SER A 8 -54.14 -81.79 63.62
CA SER A 8 -54.23 -80.70 62.63
C SER A 8 -53.89 -81.17 61.23
N SER A 9 -54.38 -80.46 60.20
CA SER A 9 -54.18 -80.87 58.80
C SER A 9 -52.69 -80.93 58.48
N VAL A 10 -52.24 -82.04 57.91
CA VAL A 10 -50.88 -82.24 57.40
C VAL A 10 -50.92 -82.66 55.94
N TRP A 11 -49.92 -82.24 55.18
CA TRP A 11 -49.72 -82.59 53.78
C TRP A 11 -48.26 -83.02 53.53
N TYR A 12 -48.02 -83.71 52.43
CA TYR A 12 -46.70 -84.23 52.06
C TYR A 12 -45.93 -83.23 51.20
N ALA A 13 -44.77 -82.80 51.69
CA ALA A 13 -43.89 -81.89 50.98
C ALA A 13 -43.28 -82.59 49.74
N SER A 14 -43.37 -81.95 48.58
CA SER A 14 -42.71 -82.44 47.36
C SER A 14 -41.24 -82.01 47.32
N LEU A 15 -40.36 -82.95 46.97
CA LEU A 15 -38.94 -82.67 46.75
C LEU A 15 -38.75 -81.97 45.39
N SER A 16 -37.83 -81.01 45.35
CA SER A 16 -37.43 -80.28 44.15
C SER A 16 -36.16 -80.88 43.53
N ASN A 17 -35.57 -80.23 42.53
CA ASN A 17 -34.21 -80.55 42.05
C ASN A 17 -33.10 -79.85 42.87
N ASN A 18 -33.45 -78.96 43.81
CA ASN A 18 -32.48 -78.28 44.66
C ASN A 18 -32.12 -79.14 45.88
N VAL A 19 -30.89 -79.67 45.89
CA VAL A 19 -30.38 -80.58 46.93
C VAL A 19 -30.27 -79.88 48.30
N GLN A 20 -29.79 -78.63 48.35
CA GLN A 20 -29.61 -77.87 49.59
C GLN A 20 -30.95 -77.57 50.27
N LEU A 21 -31.96 -77.16 49.49
CA LEU A 21 -33.32 -76.98 49.96
C LEU A 21 -33.90 -78.31 50.45
N ASN A 22 -33.79 -79.37 49.63
CA ASN A 22 -34.36 -80.66 49.96
C ASN A 22 -33.73 -81.26 51.22
N SER A 23 -32.44 -81.05 51.49
CA SER A 23 -31.76 -81.63 52.66
C SER A 23 -32.32 -81.19 54.00
N LEU A 24 -33.13 -80.12 54.05
CA LEU A 24 -33.78 -79.68 55.28
C LEU A 24 -35.23 -80.14 55.40
N LEU A 25 -35.85 -80.72 54.36
CA LEU A 25 -37.26 -81.11 54.44
C LEU A 25 -37.44 -82.46 55.13
N PHE A 26 -38.25 -82.54 56.18
CA PHE A 26 -38.61 -83.83 56.79
C PHE A 26 -39.51 -84.67 55.87
N GLY A 27 -40.48 -84.03 55.19
CA GLY A 27 -41.41 -84.67 54.25
C GLY A 27 -42.89 -84.39 54.53
N THR A 28 -43.22 -83.82 55.68
CA THR A 28 -44.58 -83.39 56.05
C THR A 28 -44.57 -81.95 56.55
N ALA A 29 -45.68 -81.24 56.33
CA ALA A 29 -45.88 -79.87 56.76
C ALA A 29 -47.34 -79.63 57.18
N TRP A 30 -47.58 -78.59 57.97
CA TRP A 30 -48.93 -78.22 58.40
C TRP A 30 -49.75 -77.57 57.27
N GLY A 31 -51.07 -77.69 57.34
CA GLY A 31 -52.01 -77.07 56.40
C GLY A 31 -52.37 -77.94 55.19
N ASN A 32 -52.69 -77.29 54.07
CA ASN A 32 -53.17 -77.92 52.83
C ASN A 32 -52.46 -77.39 51.56
N GLY A 33 -51.35 -76.66 51.70
CA GLY A 33 -50.55 -76.18 50.58
C GLY A 33 -51.11 -74.99 49.78
N ALA A 34 -52.19 -74.32 50.22
CA ALA A 34 -52.71 -73.12 49.56
C ALA A 34 -53.19 -72.06 50.58
N SER A 35 -52.62 -70.85 50.50
CA SER A 35 -52.82 -69.67 51.40
C SER A 35 -52.04 -69.69 52.74
N THR A 36 -52.08 -68.58 53.49
CA THR A 36 -51.40 -68.40 54.79
C THR A 36 -51.80 -69.48 55.79
N THR A 37 -50.81 -70.21 56.30
CA THR A 37 -50.99 -71.26 57.28
C THR A 37 -51.16 -70.65 58.67
N ASN A 38 -52.35 -70.76 59.24
CA ASN A 38 -52.63 -70.25 60.59
C ASN A 38 -52.41 -71.37 61.61
N LEU A 39 -51.41 -71.19 62.46
CA LEU A 39 -51.07 -72.14 63.53
C LEU A 39 -51.31 -71.47 64.89
N THR A 40 -51.88 -72.22 65.81
CA THR A 40 -51.99 -71.80 67.20
C THR A 40 -50.83 -72.35 68.00
N TYR A 41 -50.41 -71.64 69.05
CA TYR A 41 -49.41 -72.17 69.98
C TYR A 41 -49.80 -71.93 71.43
N SER A 42 -49.32 -72.79 72.32
CA SER A 42 -49.57 -72.67 73.75
C SER A 42 -48.39 -73.15 74.57
N PHE A 43 -48.40 -72.81 75.86
CA PHE A 43 -47.37 -73.22 76.81
C PHE A 43 -47.93 -74.29 77.75
N ILE A 44 -47.24 -75.43 77.81
CA ILE A 44 -47.59 -76.55 78.66
C ILE A 44 -47.44 -76.11 80.12
N ASN A 45 -48.50 -76.37 80.89
CA ASN A 45 -48.51 -76.16 82.32
C ASN A 45 -48.93 -77.49 82.98
N PRO A 46 -48.03 -78.14 83.75
CA PRO A 46 -48.28 -79.47 84.31
C PRO A 46 -49.54 -79.57 85.17
N TYR A 47 -50.04 -78.43 85.67
CA TYR A 47 -51.24 -78.38 86.52
C TYR A 47 -52.55 -78.30 85.73
N VAL A 48 -52.54 -77.94 84.44
CA VAL A 48 -53.76 -77.71 83.64
C VAL A 48 -53.74 -78.31 82.23
N SER A 49 -52.57 -78.64 81.68
CA SER A 49 -52.43 -79.30 80.38
C SER A 49 -52.96 -80.74 80.43
N LEU A 50 -53.68 -81.14 79.38
CA LEU A 50 -54.10 -82.53 79.18
C LEU A 50 -53.37 -83.14 77.98
N PHE A 51 -53.11 -84.44 78.05
CA PHE A 51 -52.42 -85.21 77.02
C PHE A 51 -53.23 -86.46 76.67
N ALA A 52 -53.06 -86.96 75.44
CA ALA A 52 -53.68 -88.21 75.02
C ALA A 52 -53.19 -89.39 75.88
N ARG A 53 -54.04 -90.40 76.12
CA ARG A 53 -53.62 -91.60 76.86
C ARG A 53 -52.51 -92.40 76.14
N SER A 54 -52.51 -92.36 74.82
CA SER A 54 -51.43 -92.85 73.96
C SER A 54 -50.78 -91.64 73.31
N TYR A 55 -49.85 -91.02 74.03
CA TYR A 55 -49.13 -89.83 73.59
C TYR A 55 -47.82 -90.23 72.90
N THR A 56 -46.85 -90.71 73.68
CA THR A 56 -45.52 -91.15 73.23
C THR A 56 -45.10 -92.36 74.09
N TYR A 57 -43.93 -92.97 73.79
CA TYR A 57 -43.37 -94.01 74.64
C TYR A 57 -42.97 -93.44 76.02
N ASP A 58 -42.34 -92.26 76.04
CA ASP A 58 -41.78 -91.64 77.26
C ASP A 58 -42.82 -90.86 78.08
N ASN A 59 -43.96 -90.51 77.48
CA ASN A 59 -45.03 -89.75 78.13
C ASN A 59 -44.51 -88.51 78.86
N GLU A 60 -43.77 -87.65 78.15
CA GLU A 60 -43.01 -86.50 78.67
C GLU A 60 -43.82 -85.63 79.64
N TYR A 61 -45.13 -85.52 79.41
CA TYR A 61 -46.06 -84.81 80.26
C TYR A 61 -46.02 -85.23 81.74
N GLN A 62 -45.65 -86.47 82.06
CA GLN A 62 -45.57 -86.97 83.44
C GLN A 62 -44.46 -86.31 84.27
N ALA A 63 -43.41 -85.83 83.61
CA ALA A 63 -42.31 -85.09 84.24
C ALA A 63 -42.14 -83.69 83.62
N SER A 64 -43.27 -83.11 83.19
CA SER A 64 -43.26 -81.78 82.58
C SER A 64 -43.06 -80.65 83.59
N TYR A 65 -42.44 -79.56 83.15
CA TYR A 65 -42.40 -78.28 83.88
C TYR A 65 -42.81 -77.12 82.97
N ALA A 66 -43.34 -76.06 83.58
CA ALA A 66 -43.73 -74.87 82.83
C ALA A 66 -42.49 -74.02 82.50
N LEU A 67 -42.39 -73.55 81.26
CA LEU A 67 -41.37 -72.57 80.86
C LEU A 67 -41.57 -71.25 81.61
N THR A 68 -40.47 -70.58 81.95
CA THR A 68 -40.52 -69.27 82.62
C THR A 68 -41.06 -68.19 81.67
N ALA A 69 -41.62 -67.10 82.20
CA ALA A 69 -42.18 -66.03 81.36
C ALA A 69 -41.17 -65.45 80.33
N PRO A 70 -39.87 -65.25 80.66
CA PRO A 70 -38.88 -64.85 79.66
C PRO A 70 -38.61 -65.92 78.59
N GLN A 71 -38.57 -67.21 78.95
CA GLN A 71 -38.46 -68.30 77.96
C GLN A 71 -39.69 -68.32 77.02
N GLN A 72 -40.90 -68.11 77.55
CA GLN A 72 -42.12 -67.99 76.73
C GLN A 72 -42.05 -66.78 75.77
N ALA A 73 -41.48 -65.66 76.21
CA ALA A 73 -41.26 -64.49 75.37
C ALA A 73 -40.21 -64.77 74.27
N ALA A 74 -39.12 -65.46 74.61
CA ALA A 74 -38.10 -65.89 73.65
C ALA A 74 -38.66 -66.84 72.58
N VAL A 75 -39.46 -67.84 72.97
CA VAL A 75 -40.19 -68.72 72.04
C VAL A 75 -41.13 -67.90 71.14
N SER A 76 -41.89 -66.95 71.69
CA SER A 76 -42.78 -66.09 70.89
C SER A 76 -42.01 -65.22 69.90
N SER A 77 -40.82 -64.74 70.28
CA SER A 77 -39.91 -64.01 69.39
C SER A 77 -39.36 -64.92 68.28
N ALA A 78 -38.95 -66.15 68.60
CA ALA A 78 -38.49 -67.12 67.60
C ALA A 78 -39.59 -67.49 66.61
N LEU A 79 -40.84 -67.70 67.07
CA LEU A 79 -42.02 -67.88 66.22
C LEU A 79 -42.25 -66.68 65.29
N SER A 80 -42.03 -65.46 65.79
CA SER A 80 -42.14 -64.25 64.97
C SER A 80 -41.10 -64.21 63.85
N ASN A 81 -39.87 -64.68 64.08
CA ASN A 81 -38.85 -64.75 63.03
C ASN A 81 -39.27 -65.72 61.91
N TRP A 82 -39.84 -66.88 62.24
CA TRP A 82 -40.39 -67.80 61.23
C TRP A 82 -41.60 -67.22 60.48
N SER A 83 -42.45 -66.45 61.17
CA SER A 83 -43.59 -65.75 60.56
C SER A 83 -43.15 -64.58 59.66
N ALA A 84 -42.02 -63.95 59.95
CA ALA A 84 -41.46 -62.89 59.11
C ALA A 84 -41.08 -63.42 57.72
N VAL A 85 -40.52 -64.63 57.65
CA VAL A 85 -39.95 -65.18 56.40
C VAL A 85 -40.92 -66.06 55.60
N ALA A 86 -41.93 -66.65 56.24
CA ALA A 86 -42.87 -67.57 55.60
C ALA A 86 -44.33 -67.19 55.88
N ASN A 87 -45.27 -67.62 55.02
CA ASN A 87 -46.71 -67.38 55.18
C ASN A 87 -47.33 -68.24 56.29
N ILE A 88 -46.80 -68.11 57.50
CA ILE A 88 -47.25 -68.78 58.71
C ILE A 88 -47.67 -67.69 59.68
N LYS A 89 -48.86 -67.81 60.26
CA LYS A 89 -49.33 -66.91 61.30
C LYS A 89 -49.50 -67.68 62.59
N PHE A 90 -48.71 -67.33 63.60
CA PHE A 90 -48.82 -67.90 64.94
C PHE A 90 -49.79 -67.10 65.81
N THR A 91 -50.74 -67.77 66.46
CA THR A 91 -51.68 -67.16 67.41
C THR A 91 -51.60 -67.88 68.74
N GLN A 92 -51.21 -67.18 69.80
CA GLN A 92 -51.18 -67.79 71.12
C GLN A 92 -52.59 -68.12 71.60
N VAL A 93 -52.80 -69.35 72.07
CA VAL A 93 -54.04 -69.79 72.71
C VAL A 93 -53.77 -70.22 74.14
N LYS A 94 -54.80 -70.11 74.99
CA LYS A 94 -54.71 -70.57 76.37
C LYS A 94 -54.87 -72.08 76.42
N GLU A 95 -53.97 -72.72 77.15
CA GLU A 95 -53.98 -74.14 77.44
C GLU A 95 -55.15 -74.50 78.38
N THR A 96 -56.06 -75.37 77.93
CA THR A 96 -57.22 -75.85 78.69
C THR A 96 -57.54 -77.30 78.32
N ALA A 97 -58.43 -77.94 79.08
CA ALA A 97 -58.89 -79.30 78.81
C ALA A 97 -59.53 -79.50 77.41
N SER A 98 -60.01 -78.44 76.76
CA SER A 98 -60.70 -78.47 75.47
C SER A 98 -59.99 -77.71 74.35
N ASN A 99 -58.86 -77.05 74.63
CA ASN A 99 -58.15 -76.20 73.69
C ASN A 99 -56.66 -76.15 74.02
N VAL A 100 -55.83 -76.57 73.08
CA VAL A 100 -54.35 -76.51 73.13
C VAL A 100 -53.85 -76.00 71.78
N GLY A 101 -52.61 -75.49 71.73
CA GLY A 101 -51.99 -75.03 70.49
C GLY A 101 -51.70 -76.18 69.51
N ASP A 102 -51.56 -75.86 68.23
CA ASP A 102 -51.00 -76.76 67.22
C ASP A 102 -49.51 -77.02 67.48
N LEU A 103 -48.81 -76.05 68.08
CA LEU A 103 -47.48 -76.21 68.66
C LEU A 103 -47.56 -75.97 70.17
N ARG A 104 -47.04 -76.91 70.97
CA ARG A 104 -47.08 -76.79 72.43
C ARG A 104 -45.67 -76.84 73.00
N PHE A 105 -45.35 -75.85 73.83
CA PHE A 105 -43.99 -75.70 74.37
C PHE A 105 -43.97 -75.98 75.87
N GLY A 106 -43.16 -76.94 76.30
CA GLY A 106 -43.04 -77.34 77.71
C GLY A 106 -41.63 -77.80 78.05
N GLY A 107 -41.31 -77.83 79.33
CA GLY A 107 -40.06 -78.42 79.81
C GLY A 107 -40.23 -79.90 80.15
N TYR A 108 -39.21 -80.74 79.93
CA TYR A 108 -39.19 -82.15 80.33
C TYR A 108 -38.02 -82.45 81.27
N ALA A 109 -38.31 -82.78 82.53
CA ALA A 109 -37.30 -82.87 83.59
C ALA A 109 -36.36 -84.10 83.48
N TYR A 110 -36.72 -85.12 82.69
CA TYR A 110 -35.92 -86.34 82.51
C TYR A 110 -35.18 -86.40 81.16
N MET A 111 -35.11 -85.29 80.43
CA MET A 111 -34.26 -85.20 79.24
C MET A 111 -32.79 -85.41 79.65
N SER A 112 -32.04 -86.21 78.87
CA SER A 112 -30.63 -86.48 79.16
C SER A 112 -29.77 -85.22 79.09
N ASP A 113 -28.70 -85.18 79.86
CA ASP A 113 -27.79 -84.02 79.91
C ASP A 113 -27.13 -83.70 78.54
N ASP A 114 -27.04 -84.69 77.64
CA ASP A 114 -26.53 -84.55 76.27
C ASP A 114 -27.60 -84.08 75.25
N THR A 115 -28.80 -83.68 75.70
CA THR A 115 -29.90 -83.25 74.82
C THR A 115 -30.55 -81.98 75.35
N ALA A 116 -30.43 -80.89 74.59
CA ALA A 116 -30.91 -79.57 74.99
C ALA A 116 -32.44 -79.42 74.86
N ALA A 117 -33.00 -79.98 73.80
CA ALA A 117 -34.42 -80.00 73.49
C ALA A 117 -34.73 -81.06 72.41
N TRP A 118 -36.01 -81.32 72.17
CA TRP A 118 -36.48 -81.97 70.95
C TRP A 118 -37.89 -81.49 70.58
N ALA A 119 -38.27 -81.72 69.34
CA ALA A 119 -39.59 -81.42 68.82
C ALA A 119 -40.13 -82.54 67.95
N TYR A 120 -41.45 -82.64 67.88
CA TYR A 120 -42.14 -83.57 67.00
C TYR A 120 -42.54 -82.90 65.70
N PHE A 121 -42.17 -83.53 64.58
CA PHE A 121 -42.54 -83.09 63.24
C PHE A 121 -44.06 -83.02 63.03
N PRO A 122 -44.53 -82.27 62.01
CA PRO A 122 -45.92 -82.29 61.58
C PRO A 122 -46.37 -83.72 61.21
N ASP A 123 -47.33 -84.27 61.94
CA ASP A 123 -47.91 -85.60 61.67
C ASP A 123 -49.35 -85.70 62.22
N ARG A 124 -50.01 -86.84 61.98
CA ARG A 124 -51.35 -87.16 62.50
C ARG A 124 -51.29 -87.90 63.84
N THR A 125 -50.39 -87.50 64.73
CA THR A 125 -50.22 -88.09 66.07
C THR A 125 -50.51 -87.06 67.16
N PRO A 126 -50.85 -87.49 68.39
CA PRO A 126 -51.12 -86.56 69.49
C PRO A 126 -49.90 -85.75 69.97
N SER A 127 -48.68 -86.14 69.60
CA SER A 127 -47.44 -85.43 69.96
C SER A 127 -46.94 -84.47 68.89
N ALA A 128 -47.46 -84.54 67.67
CA ALA A 128 -47.02 -83.71 66.55
C ALA A 128 -47.11 -82.21 66.88
N GLY A 129 -46.02 -81.47 66.64
CA GLY A 129 -45.92 -80.05 66.95
C GLY A 129 -45.53 -79.72 68.40
N ASP A 130 -45.52 -80.70 69.31
CA ASP A 130 -45.05 -80.48 70.68
C ASP A 130 -43.52 -80.36 70.70
N VAL A 131 -43.04 -79.37 71.47
CA VAL A 131 -41.63 -79.03 71.67
C VAL A 131 -41.30 -79.15 73.16
N TRP A 132 -40.33 -80.00 73.47
CA TRP A 132 -39.87 -80.28 74.82
C TRP A 132 -38.48 -79.72 75.05
N ILE A 133 -38.37 -78.85 76.05
CA ILE A 133 -37.11 -78.20 76.42
C ILE A 133 -36.50 -78.94 77.62
N GLY A 134 -35.23 -79.31 77.51
CA GLY A 134 -34.51 -80.02 78.56
C GLY A 134 -33.94 -79.09 79.65
N PRO A 135 -33.49 -79.65 80.79
CA PRO A 135 -32.86 -78.88 81.86
C PRO A 135 -31.52 -78.25 81.49
N ALA A 136 -30.90 -78.65 80.38
CA ALA A 136 -29.67 -78.05 79.85
C ALA A 136 -29.92 -76.64 79.25
N THR A 137 -31.12 -76.40 78.72
CA THR A 137 -31.57 -75.08 78.19
C THR A 137 -32.14 -74.23 79.34
N ASN A 138 -31.24 -73.74 80.20
CA ASN A 138 -31.58 -73.20 81.53
C ASN A 138 -31.37 -71.69 81.71
N ILE A 139 -31.02 -70.96 80.66
CA ILE A 139 -30.91 -69.50 80.74
C ILE A 139 -32.30 -68.95 81.09
N LYS A 140 -32.38 -68.23 82.22
CA LYS A 140 -33.65 -67.73 82.76
C LYS A 140 -34.31 -66.68 81.88
N ALA A 141 -33.52 -65.99 81.06
CA ALA A 141 -33.98 -65.01 80.08
C ALA A 141 -33.14 -65.13 78.80
N PRO A 142 -33.43 -66.11 77.94
CA PRO A 142 -32.71 -66.30 76.68
C PRO A 142 -32.90 -65.07 75.80
N VAL A 143 -31.81 -64.57 75.24
CA VAL A 143 -31.80 -63.42 74.32
C VAL A 143 -31.17 -63.83 73.00
N LYS A 144 -31.47 -63.08 71.94
CA LYS A 144 -30.84 -63.25 70.62
C LYS A 144 -29.31 -63.30 70.76
N GLY A 145 -28.66 -64.26 70.09
CA GLY A 145 -27.22 -64.47 70.18
C GLY A 145 -26.78 -65.54 71.17
N THR A 146 -27.69 -66.03 72.02
CA THR A 146 -27.43 -67.16 72.94
C THR A 146 -27.88 -68.49 72.36
N TYR A 147 -27.20 -69.56 72.75
CA TYR A 147 -27.53 -70.94 72.38
C TYR A 147 -28.98 -71.33 72.72
N ASP A 148 -29.47 -70.96 73.91
CA ASP A 148 -30.85 -71.25 74.32
C ASP A 148 -31.88 -70.59 73.39
N TYR A 149 -31.61 -69.36 72.93
CA TYR A 149 -32.52 -68.70 71.97
C TYR A 149 -32.48 -69.38 70.60
N MET A 150 -31.29 -69.71 70.08
CA MET A 150 -31.12 -70.44 68.82
C MET A 150 -31.81 -71.82 68.90
N THR A 151 -31.72 -72.50 70.05
CA THR A 151 -32.42 -73.78 70.30
C THR A 151 -33.93 -73.63 70.12
N PHE A 152 -34.54 -72.53 70.56
CA PHE A 152 -35.96 -72.29 70.27
C PHE A 152 -36.24 -72.11 68.78
N VAL A 153 -35.38 -71.39 68.05
CA VAL A 153 -35.52 -71.24 66.59
C VAL A 153 -35.42 -72.61 65.90
N HIS A 154 -34.44 -73.44 66.30
CA HIS A 154 -34.18 -74.80 65.82
C HIS A 154 -35.37 -75.73 66.04
N GLU A 155 -35.86 -75.84 67.27
CA GLU A 155 -36.95 -76.77 67.58
C GLU A 155 -38.28 -76.37 66.95
N ILE A 156 -38.51 -75.06 66.78
CA ILE A 156 -39.65 -74.59 65.96
C ILE A 156 -39.48 -75.05 64.51
N GLY A 157 -38.26 -75.05 63.96
CA GLY A 157 -37.97 -75.60 62.63
C GLY A 157 -38.44 -77.05 62.49
N HIS A 158 -38.09 -77.93 63.44
CA HIS A 158 -38.59 -79.32 63.49
C HIS A 158 -40.11 -79.38 63.59
N ALA A 159 -40.71 -78.62 64.51
CA ALA A 159 -42.17 -78.56 64.67
C ALA A 159 -42.91 -78.04 63.43
N LEU A 160 -42.20 -77.35 62.53
CA LEU A 160 -42.71 -76.88 61.24
C LEU A 160 -42.35 -77.81 60.07
N GLY A 161 -41.54 -78.86 60.27
CA GLY A 161 -41.25 -79.88 59.26
C GLY A 161 -39.84 -79.81 58.66
N LEU A 162 -38.91 -79.08 59.29
CA LEU A 162 -37.51 -79.08 58.90
C LEU A 162 -36.72 -80.13 59.69
N LYS A 163 -36.03 -81.06 59.03
CA LYS A 163 -35.15 -82.04 59.67
C LYS A 163 -33.72 -81.51 59.78
N HIS A 164 -32.89 -82.17 60.58
CA HIS A 164 -31.45 -81.91 60.57
C HIS A 164 -30.85 -82.18 59.17
N PRO A 165 -29.90 -81.35 58.72
CA PRO A 165 -29.29 -81.44 57.40
C PRO A 165 -28.53 -82.75 57.16
N PHE A 166 -27.95 -83.35 58.20
CA PHE A 166 -27.22 -84.63 58.14
C PHE A 166 -28.09 -85.89 58.31
N SER A 167 -29.34 -85.73 58.73
CA SER A 167 -30.24 -86.86 59.08
C SER A 167 -31.14 -87.26 57.90
N THR A 168 -31.41 -88.55 57.69
CA THR A 168 -32.45 -89.01 56.73
C THR A 168 -33.80 -89.19 57.42
N SER A 169 -34.91 -89.07 56.68
CA SER A 169 -36.25 -89.44 57.14
C SER A 169 -36.86 -90.56 56.28
N THR A 170 -37.99 -91.10 56.72
CA THR A 170 -38.79 -92.07 55.95
C THR A 170 -39.31 -91.51 54.62
N TYR A 171 -39.38 -90.18 54.49
CA TYR A 171 -39.91 -89.48 53.32
C TYR A 171 -38.81 -88.80 52.48
N ASN A 172 -37.62 -88.59 53.04
CA ASN A 172 -36.54 -87.87 52.38
C ASN A 172 -35.15 -88.33 52.85
N TYR A 173 -34.37 -88.90 51.93
CA TYR A 173 -33.02 -89.39 52.17
C TYR A 173 -31.92 -88.37 51.84
N THR A 174 -32.30 -87.17 51.38
CA THR A 174 -31.34 -86.13 50.99
C THR A 174 -30.66 -85.56 52.22
N VAL A 175 -29.33 -85.48 52.21
CA VAL A 175 -28.51 -84.82 53.24
C VAL A 175 -27.72 -83.66 52.64
N LEU A 176 -27.38 -82.67 53.46
CA LEU A 176 -26.65 -81.47 53.03
C LEU A 176 -25.16 -81.80 52.84
N ALA A 177 -24.48 -81.05 51.98
CA ALA A 177 -23.03 -81.17 51.85
C ALA A 177 -22.35 -80.77 53.17
N PRO A 178 -21.33 -81.50 53.66
CA PRO A 178 -20.72 -81.27 54.97
C PRO A 178 -20.23 -79.82 55.19
N GLU A 179 -19.77 -79.16 54.14
CA GLU A 179 -19.31 -77.77 54.15
C GLU A 179 -20.41 -76.72 54.36
N LEU A 180 -21.68 -77.09 54.13
CA LEU A 180 -22.85 -76.24 54.37
C LEU A 180 -23.65 -76.66 55.59
N ASP A 181 -23.33 -77.83 56.18
CA ASP A 181 -23.89 -78.30 57.44
C ASP A 181 -23.26 -77.53 58.59
N ASP A 182 -23.65 -76.26 58.72
CA ASP A 182 -23.19 -75.33 59.75
C ASP A 182 -24.32 -74.35 60.08
N VAL A 183 -24.41 -73.89 61.33
CA VAL A 183 -25.42 -72.89 61.73
C VAL A 183 -25.26 -71.55 61.04
N HIS A 184 -24.12 -71.30 60.39
CA HIS A 184 -23.93 -70.19 59.47
C HIS A 184 -24.92 -70.23 58.29
N TYR A 185 -25.32 -71.43 57.84
CA TYR A 185 -26.24 -71.62 56.73
C TYR A 185 -27.63 -72.12 57.16
N SER A 186 -27.71 -72.89 58.23
CA SER A 186 -28.96 -73.46 58.75
C SER A 186 -28.91 -73.69 60.25
N VAL A 187 -29.81 -73.07 61.02
CA VAL A 187 -29.94 -73.31 62.46
C VAL A 187 -30.27 -74.77 62.78
N MET A 188 -30.70 -75.56 61.79
CA MET A 188 -30.94 -77.00 61.94
C MET A 188 -29.64 -77.82 62.01
N SER A 189 -28.47 -77.24 61.76
CA SER A 189 -27.18 -77.91 61.93
C SER A 189 -26.83 -78.11 63.41
N TYR A 190 -25.97 -79.10 63.68
CA TYR A 190 -25.32 -79.28 64.97
C TYR A 190 -23.90 -78.70 65.01
N ASN A 191 -23.36 -78.26 63.88
CA ASN A 191 -22.09 -77.54 63.85
C ASN A 191 -22.37 -76.08 64.20
N ASN A 192 -22.31 -75.79 65.51
CA ASN A 192 -22.84 -74.56 66.10
C ASN A 192 -21.95 -73.93 67.17
N ALA A 193 -20.64 -74.22 67.16
CA ALA A 193 -19.73 -73.77 68.22
C ALA A 193 -19.26 -72.31 68.06
N TYR A 194 -20.17 -71.38 67.76
CA TYR A 194 -19.87 -69.96 67.63
C TYR A 194 -19.99 -69.24 68.98
N SER A 195 -19.18 -68.20 69.21
CA SER A 195 -19.28 -67.43 70.46
C SER A 195 -20.51 -66.52 70.53
N PHE A 196 -21.22 -66.36 69.41
CA PHE A 196 -22.49 -65.66 69.27
C PHE A 196 -23.31 -66.44 68.25
N GLU A 197 -24.56 -66.75 68.58
CA GLU A 197 -25.39 -67.68 67.80
C GLU A 197 -26.37 -66.97 66.86
N PRO A 198 -26.85 -67.64 65.81
CA PRO A 198 -27.87 -67.10 64.92
C PRO A 198 -29.10 -66.57 65.65
N THR A 199 -29.58 -65.41 65.21
CA THR A 199 -30.70 -64.70 65.85
C THR A 199 -32.02 -64.80 65.07
N SER A 200 -31.98 -65.42 63.89
CA SER A 200 -33.08 -65.71 62.97
C SER A 200 -32.92 -67.12 62.38
N PRO A 201 -33.94 -67.65 61.68
CA PRO A 201 -33.70 -68.67 60.66
C PRO A 201 -32.65 -68.18 59.67
N MET A 202 -31.75 -69.06 59.26
CA MET A 202 -30.63 -68.74 58.37
C MET A 202 -30.97 -69.06 56.91
N LEU A 203 -30.07 -68.74 55.99
CA LEU A 203 -30.30 -68.76 54.53
C LEU A 203 -31.03 -70.01 54.02
N LEU A 204 -30.55 -71.21 54.37
CA LEU A 204 -31.16 -72.46 53.92
C LEU A 204 -32.46 -72.79 54.66
N ASP A 205 -32.59 -72.35 55.91
CA ASP A 205 -33.82 -72.50 56.68
C ASP A 205 -34.96 -71.72 56.05
N ILE A 206 -34.69 -70.48 55.65
CA ILE A 206 -35.65 -69.60 54.97
C ILE A 206 -36.06 -70.23 53.63
N LEU A 207 -35.08 -70.67 52.84
CA LEU A 207 -35.35 -71.34 51.56
C LEU A 207 -36.24 -72.58 51.73
N ALA A 208 -35.96 -73.42 52.74
CA ALA A 208 -36.71 -74.64 53.02
C ALA A 208 -38.11 -74.36 53.60
N ILE A 209 -38.24 -73.41 54.53
CA ILE A 209 -39.54 -73.10 55.14
C ILE A 209 -40.47 -72.39 54.15
N GLN A 210 -39.93 -71.55 53.27
CA GLN A 210 -40.71 -70.92 52.19
C GLN A 210 -41.16 -71.95 51.15
N LYS A 211 -40.40 -73.03 50.92
CA LYS A 211 -40.89 -74.16 50.12
C LYS A 211 -42.12 -74.83 50.73
N LEU A 212 -42.13 -74.98 52.07
CA LEU A 212 -43.24 -75.62 52.78
C LEU A 212 -44.47 -74.72 52.89
N TYR A 213 -44.29 -73.44 53.15
CA TYR A 213 -45.40 -72.56 53.52
C TYR A 213 -45.60 -71.36 52.59
N GLY A 214 -44.71 -71.14 51.62
CA GLY A 214 -44.66 -69.95 50.77
C GLY A 214 -43.96 -68.78 51.46
N ALA A 215 -43.30 -67.92 50.69
CA ALA A 215 -42.63 -66.72 51.17
C ALA A 215 -43.61 -65.66 51.66
N ASN A 216 -43.29 -64.97 52.77
CA ASN A 216 -44.13 -63.90 53.29
C ASN A 216 -43.94 -62.60 52.51
N THR A 217 -44.76 -62.40 51.48
CA THR A 217 -44.68 -61.22 50.60
C THR A 217 -45.31 -59.95 51.20
N LYS A 218 -45.54 -59.92 52.52
CA LYS A 218 -46.15 -58.76 53.23
C LYS A 218 -45.26 -58.23 54.35
N TRP A 219 -44.09 -58.81 54.54
CA TRP A 219 -43.15 -58.43 55.58
C TRP A 219 -42.10 -57.49 54.99
N GLN A 220 -41.98 -56.27 55.53
CA GLN A 220 -41.12 -55.19 55.02
C GLN A 220 -41.38 -54.97 53.52
N THR A 221 -42.35 -54.11 53.19
CA THR A 221 -42.78 -53.88 51.78
C THR A 221 -42.58 -52.42 51.36
N GLY A 222 -41.93 -51.63 52.22
CA GLY A 222 -41.64 -50.23 51.98
C GLY A 222 -40.14 -50.05 51.82
N ASN A 223 -39.68 -48.81 51.67
CA ASN A 223 -38.25 -48.54 51.58
C ASN A 223 -37.65 -48.61 52.99
N ASN A 224 -36.93 -49.69 53.27
CA ASN A 224 -36.41 -50.06 54.56
C ASN A 224 -34.90 -49.77 54.66
N THR A 225 -34.45 -49.20 55.77
CA THR A 225 -33.01 -49.05 56.07
C THR A 225 -32.64 -50.01 57.20
N TYR A 226 -31.70 -50.91 56.91
CA TYR A 226 -31.19 -51.91 57.84
C TYR A 226 -29.86 -51.41 58.42
N GLN A 227 -29.85 -51.15 59.73
CA GLN A 227 -28.69 -50.63 60.45
C GLN A 227 -28.52 -51.37 61.79
N TRP A 228 -27.28 -51.63 62.16
CA TRP A 228 -26.90 -52.34 63.40
C TRP A 228 -26.00 -51.47 64.26
N GLY A 229 -26.01 -51.67 65.58
CA GLY A 229 -25.08 -50.94 66.45
C GLY A 229 -23.62 -51.33 66.17
N ALA A 230 -22.68 -50.39 66.27
CA ALA A 230 -21.24 -50.65 66.01
C ALA A 230 -20.64 -51.76 66.89
N GLU A 231 -21.16 -51.94 68.11
CA GLU A 231 -20.70 -52.95 69.07
C GLU A 231 -21.61 -54.20 69.09
N GLN A 232 -22.59 -54.29 68.18
CA GLN A 232 -23.50 -55.41 68.05
C GLN A 232 -22.92 -56.45 67.09
N SER A 233 -22.84 -57.71 67.51
CA SER A 233 -22.58 -58.83 66.60
C SER A 233 -23.82 -59.11 65.76
N VAL A 234 -23.61 -59.35 64.46
CA VAL A 234 -24.68 -59.59 63.49
C VAL A 234 -24.58 -61.03 63.00
N PHE A 235 -25.61 -61.83 63.29
CA PHE A 235 -25.72 -63.20 62.83
C PHE A 235 -27.18 -63.52 62.53
N GLU A 236 -27.61 -63.16 61.32
CA GLU A 236 -29.00 -63.27 60.88
C GLU A 236 -29.11 -63.26 59.35
N THR A 237 -30.28 -63.65 58.83
CA THR A 237 -30.60 -63.54 57.42
C THR A 237 -31.79 -62.61 57.22
N LEU A 238 -31.63 -61.62 56.34
CA LEU A 238 -32.68 -60.67 56.00
C LEU A 238 -33.67 -61.28 55.01
N TRP A 239 -34.95 -61.11 55.32
CA TRP A 239 -36.04 -61.28 54.38
C TRP A 239 -36.77 -59.95 54.25
N ASP A 240 -36.83 -59.47 53.02
CA ASP A 240 -37.57 -58.27 52.62
C ASP A 240 -38.44 -58.65 51.42
N ALA A 241 -39.70 -58.24 51.43
CA ALA A 241 -40.68 -58.58 50.40
C ALA A 241 -40.80 -57.52 49.29
N GLY A 242 -40.14 -56.37 49.44
CA GLY A 242 -40.01 -55.36 48.41
C GLY A 242 -39.90 -53.95 48.97
N GLY A 243 -39.47 -53.03 48.12
CA GLY A 243 -39.10 -51.69 48.56
C GLY A 243 -37.98 -51.18 47.68
N ILE A 244 -37.37 -50.07 48.10
CA ILE A 244 -36.01 -49.72 47.72
C ILE A 244 -35.26 -49.65 49.04
N ASP A 245 -34.46 -50.67 49.30
CA ASP A 245 -33.94 -50.98 50.62
C ASP A 245 -32.44 -50.71 50.70
N THR A 246 -31.97 -50.38 51.90
CA THR A 246 -30.58 -49.93 52.12
C THR A 246 -29.94 -50.69 53.26
N LEU A 247 -28.75 -51.27 53.01
CA LEU A 247 -27.85 -51.68 54.08
C LEU A 247 -27.02 -50.47 54.50
N ASP A 248 -27.19 -50.02 55.74
CA ASP A 248 -26.53 -48.82 56.27
C ASP A 248 -25.50 -49.20 57.34
N ALA A 249 -24.22 -49.13 56.95
CA ALA A 249 -23.05 -49.31 57.80
C ALA A 249 -22.38 -47.99 58.23
N SER A 250 -23.08 -46.85 58.09
CA SER A 250 -22.55 -45.50 58.36
C SER A 250 -22.04 -45.28 59.79
N ASN A 251 -22.46 -46.13 60.72
CA ASN A 251 -22.10 -46.08 62.12
C ASN A 251 -21.04 -47.11 62.55
N GLN A 252 -20.52 -47.92 61.61
CA GLN A 252 -19.57 -48.99 61.93
C GLN A 252 -18.17 -48.42 62.25
N ASN A 253 -17.47 -49.06 63.19
CA ASN A 253 -16.17 -48.61 63.71
C ASN A 253 -14.96 -49.19 62.95
N ALA A 254 -15.19 -49.90 61.84
CA ALA A 254 -14.17 -50.53 61.01
C ALA A 254 -14.71 -50.70 59.59
N SER A 255 -13.81 -51.01 58.65
CA SER A 255 -14.16 -51.34 57.28
C SER A 255 -15.16 -52.50 57.20
N VAL A 256 -16.16 -52.36 56.33
CA VAL A 256 -17.18 -53.35 56.05
C VAL A 256 -17.06 -53.92 54.64
N LEU A 257 -17.64 -55.11 54.46
CA LEU A 257 -17.95 -55.66 53.15
C LEU A 257 -19.46 -55.84 53.08
N LEU A 258 -20.14 -55.05 52.26
CA LEU A 258 -21.58 -55.18 52.05
C LEU A 258 -21.83 -55.83 50.69
N ASN A 259 -22.50 -56.97 50.67
CA ASN A 259 -22.84 -57.69 49.46
C ASN A 259 -24.35 -57.78 49.32
N LEU A 260 -24.90 -57.08 48.33
CA LEU A 260 -26.34 -56.97 48.08
C LEU A 260 -26.91 -58.16 47.31
N ASN A 261 -26.09 -59.15 46.96
CA ASN A 261 -26.56 -60.34 46.25
C ASN A 261 -27.26 -61.32 47.18
N GLU A 262 -28.38 -61.86 46.72
CA GLU A 262 -29.11 -62.93 47.38
C GLU A 262 -28.21 -64.15 47.66
N GLY A 263 -28.33 -64.69 48.86
CA GLY A 263 -27.55 -65.84 49.32
C GLY A 263 -26.07 -65.56 49.59
N GLN A 264 -25.62 -64.31 49.47
CA GLN A 264 -24.29 -63.89 49.88
C GLN A 264 -24.28 -63.32 51.30
N PHE A 265 -23.08 -63.25 51.86
CA PHE A 265 -22.84 -62.75 53.22
C PHE A 265 -22.08 -61.42 53.19
N SER A 266 -22.37 -60.58 54.17
CA SER A 266 -21.73 -59.29 54.42
C SER A 266 -20.93 -59.32 55.73
N ASN A 267 -19.81 -58.60 55.76
CA ASN A 267 -18.98 -58.40 56.95
C ASN A 267 -19.42 -57.10 57.65
N ILE A 268 -20.16 -57.23 58.76
CA ILE A 268 -20.68 -56.08 59.50
C ILE A 268 -20.82 -56.38 61.00
N GLY A 269 -20.74 -55.33 61.81
CA GLY A 269 -20.87 -55.42 63.26
C GLY A 269 -19.62 -55.97 63.95
N LYS A 270 -19.76 -56.15 65.26
CA LYS A 270 -18.69 -56.65 66.12
C LYS A 270 -18.40 -58.12 65.84
N ALA A 271 -17.13 -58.41 65.55
CA ALA A 271 -16.68 -59.77 65.32
C ALA A 271 -16.92 -60.69 66.53
N PHE A 272 -17.30 -61.92 66.24
CA PHE A 272 -17.46 -63.04 67.17
C PHE A 272 -16.58 -64.21 66.69
N TYR A 273 -16.43 -65.28 67.47
CA TYR A 273 -15.48 -66.35 67.17
C TYR A 273 -16.17 -67.59 66.61
N ASP A 274 -15.59 -68.16 65.56
CA ASP A 274 -15.99 -69.44 64.99
C ASP A 274 -15.45 -70.65 65.82
N PRO A 275 -15.80 -71.90 65.47
CA PRO A 275 -15.32 -73.09 66.17
C PRO A 275 -13.79 -73.28 66.17
N SER A 276 -13.07 -72.65 65.24
CA SER A 276 -11.61 -72.68 65.16
C SER A 276 -10.95 -71.58 66.02
N GLY A 277 -11.74 -70.66 66.57
CA GLY A 277 -11.30 -69.49 67.31
C GLY A 277 -10.96 -68.28 66.42
N ALA A 278 -11.29 -68.32 65.13
CA ALA A 278 -11.10 -67.20 64.22
C ALA A 278 -12.20 -66.14 64.46
N ALA A 279 -11.80 -64.87 64.48
CA ALA A 279 -12.74 -63.76 64.56
C ALA A 279 -13.44 -63.58 63.20
N ILE A 280 -14.77 -63.62 63.21
CA ILE A 280 -15.64 -63.49 62.05
C ILE A 280 -16.72 -62.45 62.30
N ASN A 281 -17.13 -61.74 61.26
CA ASN A 281 -18.27 -60.82 61.26
C ASN A 281 -19.10 -60.95 59.97
N ASN A 282 -18.92 -62.05 59.24
CA ASN A 282 -19.63 -62.37 58.00
C ASN A 282 -20.98 -63.06 58.25
N GLY A 283 -21.69 -62.67 59.31
CA GLY A 283 -22.91 -63.35 59.77
C GLY A 283 -24.21 -62.81 59.19
N LEU A 284 -24.17 -61.71 58.44
CA LEU A 284 -25.34 -61.13 57.78
C LEU A 284 -25.52 -61.72 56.38
N ALA A 285 -26.63 -62.40 56.12
CA ALA A 285 -27.01 -62.84 54.77
C ALA A 285 -28.28 -62.17 54.26
N ILE A 286 -28.45 -62.16 52.94
CA ILE A 286 -29.71 -61.81 52.27
C ILE A 286 -30.38 -63.10 51.81
N ALA A 287 -31.64 -63.33 52.17
CA ALA A 287 -32.36 -64.54 51.78
C ALA A 287 -32.58 -64.60 50.25
N TYR A 288 -32.64 -65.82 49.70
CA TYR A 288 -33.08 -66.01 48.32
C TYR A 288 -34.50 -65.45 48.13
N GLY A 289 -34.67 -64.62 47.11
CA GLY A 289 -35.88 -63.89 46.76
C GLY A 289 -36.00 -62.49 47.36
N ALA A 290 -35.13 -62.10 48.31
CA ALA A 290 -35.12 -60.75 48.89
C ALA A 290 -34.27 -59.80 48.03
N LYS A 291 -34.77 -58.59 47.75
CA LYS A 291 -34.09 -57.58 46.94
C LYS A 291 -33.64 -56.44 47.86
N ILE A 292 -32.37 -56.05 47.75
CA ILE A 292 -31.80 -54.90 48.46
C ILE A 292 -31.04 -54.07 47.44
N GLU A 293 -31.38 -52.80 47.32
CA GLU A 293 -30.92 -51.94 46.24
C GLU A 293 -29.69 -51.11 46.62
N ASN A 294 -29.56 -50.65 47.87
CA ASN A 294 -28.55 -49.65 48.22
C ASN A 294 -27.61 -50.13 49.33
N ALA A 295 -26.40 -49.60 49.32
CA ALA A 295 -25.41 -49.81 50.38
C ALA A 295 -24.72 -48.50 50.76
N THR A 296 -24.66 -48.22 52.05
CA THR A 296 -23.88 -47.12 52.62
C THR A 296 -22.78 -47.71 53.51
N GLY A 297 -21.53 -47.41 53.17
CA GLY A 297 -20.32 -47.78 53.90
C GLY A 297 -20.16 -47.03 55.22
N SER A 298 -19.03 -47.30 55.87
CA SER A 298 -18.56 -46.76 57.13
C SER A 298 -17.85 -45.41 56.96
N ALA A 299 -16.71 -45.20 57.60
CA ALA A 299 -15.83 -44.05 57.38
C ALA A 299 -14.38 -44.52 57.12
N PHE A 300 -14.24 -45.76 56.67
CA PHE A 300 -12.99 -46.49 56.45
C PHE A 300 -13.04 -47.14 55.06
N GLY A 301 -11.92 -47.66 54.55
CA GLY A 301 -11.87 -48.33 53.25
C GLY A 301 -12.77 -49.57 53.18
N ASP A 302 -13.93 -49.42 52.55
CA ASP A 302 -15.01 -50.40 52.47
C ASP A 302 -15.05 -51.13 51.12
N THR A 303 -15.79 -52.23 51.06
CA THR A 303 -16.12 -52.91 49.81
C THR A 303 -17.63 -53.05 49.69
N LEU A 304 -18.22 -52.36 48.73
CA LEU A 304 -19.65 -52.38 48.43
C LEU A 304 -19.86 -53.13 47.12
N ILE A 305 -20.59 -54.25 47.19
CA ILE A 305 -20.90 -55.11 46.04
C ILE A 305 -22.41 -55.05 45.83
N GLY A 306 -22.83 -54.39 44.77
CA GLY A 306 -24.20 -54.33 44.26
C GLY A 306 -24.66 -55.66 43.67
N ASN A 307 -25.76 -55.62 42.92
CA ASN A 307 -26.40 -56.79 42.34
C ASN A 307 -26.85 -56.51 40.90
N ALA A 308 -27.97 -57.10 40.46
CA ALA A 308 -28.50 -56.91 39.11
C ALA A 308 -29.63 -55.87 39.04
N LEU A 309 -29.79 -55.09 40.10
CA LEU A 309 -30.75 -53.98 40.21
C LEU A 309 -29.98 -52.68 40.11
N ASN A 310 -30.69 -51.58 39.90
CA ASN A 310 -30.11 -50.25 40.03
C ASN A 310 -29.76 -49.98 41.50
N ASN A 311 -28.47 -49.86 41.78
CA ASN A 311 -27.92 -49.68 43.11
C ASN A 311 -27.45 -48.25 43.36
N VAL A 312 -27.61 -47.78 44.59
CA VAL A 312 -26.90 -46.60 45.10
C VAL A 312 -25.83 -47.05 46.09
N LEU A 313 -24.57 -46.87 45.72
CA LEU A 313 -23.40 -47.26 46.51
C LEU A 313 -22.68 -45.99 47.02
N ASP A 314 -22.65 -45.83 48.33
CA ASP A 314 -22.01 -44.69 49.01
C ASP A 314 -20.96 -45.21 50.00
N GLY A 315 -19.68 -45.20 49.61
CA GLY A 315 -18.57 -45.57 50.49
C GLY A 315 -18.39 -44.62 51.68
N ARG A 316 -18.83 -43.37 51.52
CA ARG A 316 -18.52 -42.23 52.39
C ARG A 316 -17.01 -41.99 52.42
N GLY A 317 -16.49 -41.46 53.52
CA GLY A 317 -15.05 -41.27 53.65
C GLY A 317 -14.33 -42.61 53.72
N GLY A 318 -13.23 -42.77 53.00
CA GLY A 318 -12.53 -44.05 52.96
C GLY A 318 -11.62 -44.10 51.75
N SER A 319 -11.17 -45.27 51.35
CA SER A 319 -10.72 -45.50 49.98
C SER A 319 -11.41 -46.77 49.58
N ASP A 320 -12.57 -46.59 48.98
CA ASP A 320 -13.60 -47.62 48.93
C ASP A 320 -13.59 -48.32 47.58
N THR A 321 -14.01 -49.58 47.56
CA THR A 321 -14.24 -50.32 46.31
C THR A 321 -15.73 -50.53 46.13
N MET A 322 -16.30 -49.90 45.11
CA MET A 322 -17.72 -49.99 44.78
C MET A 322 -17.88 -50.73 43.45
N ILE A 323 -18.56 -51.87 43.50
CA ILE A 323 -18.81 -52.76 42.35
C ILE A 323 -20.33 -52.82 42.18
N GLY A 324 -20.89 -52.17 41.15
CA GLY A 324 -22.33 -52.07 40.91
C GLY A 324 -22.92 -53.38 40.43
N GLY A 325 -22.50 -53.82 39.24
CA GLY A 325 -22.86 -55.12 38.70
C GLY A 325 -23.60 -54.99 37.39
N ALA A 326 -24.92 -55.19 37.41
CA ALA A 326 -25.78 -54.94 36.26
C ALA A 326 -26.95 -54.06 36.70
N GLY A 327 -27.48 -53.25 35.79
CA GLY A 327 -28.43 -52.20 36.14
C GLY A 327 -27.84 -50.83 35.86
N ASN A 328 -28.54 -49.78 36.27
CA ASN A 328 -28.05 -48.41 36.20
C ASN A 328 -27.68 -47.98 37.61
N ASP A 329 -26.40 -48.06 37.92
CA ASP A 329 -25.86 -47.88 39.26
C ASP A 329 -25.41 -46.43 39.48
N THR A 330 -25.51 -45.98 40.73
CA THR A 330 -25.07 -44.65 41.16
C THR A 330 -24.04 -44.77 42.26
N TYR A 331 -22.87 -44.19 42.01
CA TYR A 331 -21.71 -44.19 42.88
C TYR A 331 -21.51 -42.83 43.50
N ILE A 332 -21.38 -42.76 44.82
CA ILE A 332 -20.99 -41.54 45.52
C ILE A 332 -19.49 -41.62 45.80
N VAL A 333 -18.73 -40.74 45.16
CA VAL A 333 -17.27 -40.67 45.28
C VAL A 333 -16.87 -39.42 46.03
N ASP A 334 -16.30 -39.58 47.22
CA ASP A 334 -15.85 -38.47 48.06
C ASP A 334 -14.36 -38.50 48.39
N ASN A 335 -13.67 -39.58 48.04
CA ASN A 335 -12.25 -39.74 48.18
C ASN A 335 -11.59 -40.09 46.84
N ILE A 336 -10.43 -39.50 46.57
CA ILE A 336 -9.67 -39.81 45.34
C ILE A 336 -9.16 -41.26 45.29
N GLY A 337 -9.13 -41.96 46.44
CA GLY A 337 -8.82 -43.37 46.54
C GLY A 337 -9.98 -44.31 46.24
N ASP A 338 -11.18 -43.80 45.97
CA ASP A 338 -12.36 -44.62 45.66
C ASP A 338 -12.26 -45.23 44.26
N ILE A 339 -12.57 -46.52 44.18
CA ILE A 339 -12.54 -47.32 42.96
C ILE A 339 -13.97 -47.72 42.62
N VAL A 340 -14.45 -47.22 41.48
CA VAL A 340 -15.70 -47.65 40.85
C VAL A 340 -15.37 -48.72 39.82
N SER A 341 -16.09 -49.85 39.87
CA SER A 341 -15.86 -50.99 38.98
C SER A 341 -17.17 -51.44 38.35
N GLU A 342 -17.31 -51.17 37.05
CA GLU A 342 -18.38 -51.72 36.23
C GLU A 342 -17.90 -52.80 35.27
N THR A 343 -18.76 -53.80 35.06
CA THR A 343 -18.44 -54.94 34.18
C THR A 343 -19.36 -55.09 32.98
N SER A 344 -20.49 -54.39 32.98
CA SER A 344 -21.38 -54.40 31.82
C SER A 344 -20.78 -53.62 30.66
N THR A 345 -21.19 -53.97 29.45
CA THR A 345 -20.85 -53.23 28.22
C THR A 345 -22.11 -52.88 27.43
N LEU A 346 -23.29 -53.04 28.07
CA LEU A 346 -24.57 -52.77 27.45
C LEU A 346 -24.82 -51.26 27.43
N SER A 347 -24.92 -50.67 26.23
CA SER A 347 -25.18 -49.24 26.07
C SER A 347 -26.54 -48.75 26.62
N THR A 348 -27.40 -49.64 27.10
CA THR A 348 -28.67 -49.30 27.76
C THR A 348 -28.54 -49.16 29.27
N GLU A 349 -27.48 -49.74 29.83
CA GLU A 349 -27.09 -49.55 31.21
C GLU A 349 -26.25 -48.27 31.28
N ILE A 350 -26.66 -47.37 32.17
CA ILE A 350 -26.09 -46.01 32.25
C ILE A 350 -25.73 -45.78 33.71
N ASP A 351 -24.44 -45.82 33.98
CA ASP A 351 -23.90 -45.74 35.32
C ASP A 351 -23.43 -44.31 35.61
N THR A 352 -23.69 -43.87 36.84
CA THR A 352 -23.52 -42.48 37.26
C THR A 352 -22.58 -42.37 38.44
N VAL A 353 -21.55 -41.54 38.31
CA VAL A 353 -20.69 -41.12 39.42
C VAL A 353 -21.07 -39.71 39.85
N LEU A 354 -21.35 -39.55 41.14
CA LEU A 354 -21.50 -38.27 41.83
C LEU A 354 -20.21 -38.01 42.62
N ALA A 355 -19.33 -37.15 42.11
CA ALA A 355 -18.01 -36.93 42.69
C ALA A 355 -17.93 -35.59 43.43
N SER A 356 -17.37 -35.56 44.64
CA SER A 356 -17.03 -34.31 45.36
C SER A 356 -15.52 -33.98 45.33
N VAL A 357 -14.76 -34.80 44.61
CA VAL A 357 -13.31 -34.67 44.31
C VAL A 357 -13.10 -34.71 42.80
N SER A 358 -11.92 -34.33 42.33
CA SER A 358 -11.56 -34.54 40.92
C SER A 358 -11.55 -36.04 40.62
N TYR A 359 -12.18 -36.45 39.52
CA TYR A 359 -12.39 -37.86 39.23
C TYR A 359 -12.27 -38.18 37.74
N THR A 360 -11.74 -39.38 37.47
CA THR A 360 -11.66 -39.97 36.14
C THR A 360 -12.54 -41.20 36.11
N LEU A 361 -13.50 -41.25 35.18
CA LEU A 361 -14.37 -42.41 35.03
C LEU A 361 -13.56 -43.67 34.70
N SER A 362 -13.87 -44.77 35.38
CA SER A 362 -13.40 -46.09 34.99
C SER A 362 -14.12 -46.59 33.73
N ASP A 363 -13.63 -47.67 33.14
CA ASP A 363 -14.26 -48.29 31.97
C ASP A 363 -15.74 -48.62 32.25
N ASN A 364 -16.59 -48.47 31.24
CA ASN A 364 -18.03 -48.79 31.30
C ASN A 364 -18.87 -47.89 32.21
N VAL A 365 -18.41 -46.69 32.51
CA VAL A 365 -19.21 -45.68 33.23
C VAL A 365 -19.45 -44.49 32.31
N GLU A 366 -20.69 -44.05 32.18
CA GLU A 366 -21.08 -43.04 31.17
C GLU A 366 -21.23 -41.64 31.75
N VAL A 367 -21.68 -41.49 32.99
CA VAL A 367 -22.07 -40.19 33.54
C VAL A 367 -21.20 -39.81 34.73
N LEU A 368 -20.61 -38.61 34.67
CA LEU A 368 -19.92 -37.97 35.79
C LEU A 368 -20.62 -36.66 36.14
N THR A 369 -21.01 -36.48 37.39
CA THR A 369 -21.48 -35.20 37.92
C THR A 369 -20.59 -34.76 39.08
N LEU A 370 -19.89 -33.65 38.89
CA LEU A 370 -19.13 -33.00 39.94
C LEU A 370 -20.09 -32.26 40.88
N THR A 371 -19.86 -32.40 42.17
CA THR A 371 -20.70 -31.85 43.23
C THR A 371 -19.93 -30.83 44.07
N GLY A 372 -20.63 -30.05 44.88
CA GLY A 372 -20.02 -29.02 45.71
C GLY A 372 -19.66 -27.75 44.94
N LYS A 373 -18.62 -27.04 45.41
CA LYS A 373 -18.19 -25.73 44.89
C LYS A 373 -16.66 -25.60 44.76
N ALA A 374 -15.94 -26.70 44.95
CA ALA A 374 -14.49 -26.70 44.83
C ALA A 374 -14.09 -26.71 43.34
N ASN A 375 -12.92 -26.17 43.01
CA ASN A 375 -12.33 -26.28 41.68
C ASN A 375 -11.79 -27.71 41.50
N ILE A 376 -12.67 -28.62 41.09
CA ILE A 376 -12.37 -30.03 40.82
C ILE A 376 -12.56 -30.31 39.33
N ASN A 377 -11.94 -31.37 38.83
CA ASN A 377 -11.91 -31.68 37.40
C ASN A 377 -12.62 -33.01 37.13
N GLY A 378 -13.21 -33.13 35.95
CA GLY A 378 -13.86 -34.35 35.48
C GLY A 378 -13.18 -34.87 34.23
N THR A 379 -12.80 -36.13 34.23
CA THR A 379 -12.25 -36.82 33.06
C THR A 379 -13.10 -38.03 32.75
N GLY A 380 -13.48 -38.19 31.48
CA GLY A 380 -14.20 -39.34 30.96
C GLY A 380 -13.29 -40.53 30.67
N ASN A 381 -13.79 -41.44 29.85
CA ASN A 381 -13.12 -42.63 29.37
C ASN A 381 -13.24 -42.70 27.83
N ALA A 382 -13.23 -43.88 27.23
CA ALA A 382 -13.33 -44.03 25.77
C ALA A 382 -14.78 -44.07 25.24
N LEU A 383 -15.79 -43.98 26.10
CA LEU A 383 -17.20 -44.01 25.76
C LEU A 383 -17.72 -42.60 25.47
N ASN A 384 -18.98 -42.51 25.02
CA ASN A 384 -19.69 -41.26 24.93
C ASN A 384 -20.14 -40.82 26.32
N ASN A 385 -19.33 -40.03 27.00
CA ASN A 385 -19.55 -39.59 28.36
C ASN A 385 -20.42 -38.33 28.43
N ARG A 386 -21.20 -38.24 29.51
CA ARG A 386 -21.85 -36.99 29.94
C ARG A 386 -21.18 -36.50 31.22
N ILE A 387 -20.44 -35.41 31.12
CA ILE A 387 -19.73 -34.81 32.26
C ILE A 387 -20.37 -33.48 32.61
N THR A 388 -20.87 -33.35 33.84
CA THR A 388 -21.44 -32.11 34.38
C THR A 388 -20.54 -31.58 35.49
N GLY A 389 -20.01 -30.38 35.30
CA GLY A 389 -19.25 -29.60 36.26
C GLY A 389 -20.08 -29.09 37.43
N ASN A 390 -19.40 -28.48 38.39
CA ASN A 390 -20.00 -27.86 39.56
C ASN A 390 -19.91 -26.32 39.45
N ALA A 391 -19.99 -25.60 40.57
CA ALA A 391 -19.90 -24.14 40.56
C ALA A 391 -18.46 -23.58 40.66
N GLY A 392 -17.45 -24.45 40.61
CA GLY A 392 -16.03 -24.09 40.62
C GLY A 392 -15.49 -23.97 39.20
N ALA A 393 -14.26 -23.51 39.05
CA ALA A 393 -13.55 -23.57 37.77
C ALA A 393 -13.12 -25.03 37.50
N ASN A 394 -13.79 -25.71 36.57
CA ASN A 394 -13.58 -27.10 36.24
C ASN A 394 -12.78 -27.26 34.94
N VAL A 395 -11.88 -28.25 34.90
CA VAL A 395 -11.41 -28.81 33.63
C VAL A 395 -12.23 -30.06 33.33
N LEU A 396 -12.95 -30.04 32.22
CA LEU A 396 -13.79 -31.14 31.75
C LEU A 396 -13.16 -31.73 30.47
N ASP A 397 -12.80 -33.01 30.53
CA ASP A 397 -12.19 -33.75 29.42
C ASP A 397 -13.00 -35.03 29.19
N GLY A 398 -13.66 -35.14 28.05
CA GLY A 398 -14.49 -36.30 27.71
C GLY A 398 -13.68 -37.56 27.40
N GLY A 399 -12.43 -37.42 26.98
CA GLY A 399 -11.71 -38.47 26.27
C GLY A 399 -12.13 -38.55 24.80
N ALA A 400 -11.87 -39.70 24.16
CA ALA A 400 -12.00 -39.87 22.71
C ALA A 400 -13.45 -40.05 22.19
N GLY A 401 -14.44 -40.02 23.08
CA GLY A 401 -15.84 -40.33 22.80
C GLY A 401 -16.53 -39.29 21.95
N VAL A 402 -17.86 -39.41 21.81
CA VAL A 402 -18.72 -38.27 21.44
C VAL A 402 -19.36 -37.78 22.72
N ASP A 403 -18.76 -36.77 23.30
CA ASP A 403 -19.00 -36.42 24.70
C ASP A 403 -19.92 -35.21 24.84
N THR A 404 -20.60 -35.11 25.98
CA THR A 404 -21.35 -33.92 26.37
C THR A 404 -20.74 -33.34 27.64
N LEU A 405 -20.08 -32.19 27.51
CA LEU A 405 -19.42 -31.49 28.61
C LEU A 405 -20.24 -30.24 29.00
N ILE A 406 -20.57 -30.12 30.28
CA ILE A 406 -21.45 -29.08 30.80
C ILE A 406 -20.76 -28.41 31.99
N GLY A 407 -20.21 -27.21 31.85
CA GLY A 407 -19.41 -26.54 32.90
C GLY A 407 -20.27 -26.06 34.06
N GLY A 408 -21.19 -25.14 33.81
CA GLY A 408 -22.17 -24.68 34.79
C GLY A 408 -21.98 -23.22 35.14
N THR A 409 -21.34 -22.92 36.26
CA THR A 409 -20.92 -21.56 36.63
C THR A 409 -19.49 -21.66 37.11
N GLY A 410 -18.63 -20.70 36.76
CA GLY A 410 -17.19 -20.83 36.99
C GLY A 410 -16.46 -20.36 35.75
N ASN A 411 -15.13 -20.46 35.76
CA ASN A 411 -14.34 -20.30 34.55
C ASN A 411 -13.88 -21.69 34.15
N ASP A 412 -14.64 -22.34 33.28
CA ASP A 412 -14.47 -23.73 32.92
C ASP A 412 -13.56 -23.87 31.69
N THR A 413 -12.84 -25.00 31.64
CA THR A 413 -12.00 -25.39 30.51
C THR A 413 -12.49 -26.71 29.96
N TYR A 414 -12.87 -26.70 28.69
CA TYR A 414 -13.36 -27.86 27.96
C TYR A 414 -12.27 -28.41 27.05
N VAL A 415 -11.90 -29.67 27.21
CA VAL A 415 -10.99 -30.36 26.28
C VAL A 415 -11.84 -31.07 25.24
N VAL A 416 -11.60 -30.74 23.97
CA VAL A 416 -12.34 -31.27 22.83
C VAL A 416 -11.38 -31.98 21.88
N ASP A 417 -11.57 -33.28 21.70
CA ASP A 417 -10.78 -34.08 20.77
C ASP A 417 -11.60 -34.67 19.61
N ASN A 418 -12.93 -34.56 19.69
CA ASN A 418 -13.85 -35.03 18.69
C ASN A 418 -14.76 -33.90 18.19
N SER A 419 -14.84 -33.72 16.88
CA SER A 419 -15.69 -32.68 16.27
C SER A 419 -17.20 -32.85 16.54
N ALA A 420 -17.61 -34.01 17.03
CA ALA A 420 -19.00 -34.31 17.40
C ALA A 420 -19.31 -34.05 18.87
N ASP A 421 -18.33 -33.66 19.69
CA ASP A 421 -18.55 -33.29 21.09
C ASP A 421 -19.56 -32.15 21.22
N ILE A 422 -20.24 -32.10 22.36
CA ILE A 422 -21.25 -31.09 22.67
C ILE A 422 -20.82 -30.36 23.93
N ILE A 423 -20.48 -29.08 23.78
CA ILE A 423 -20.19 -28.19 24.90
C ILE A 423 -21.45 -27.38 25.23
N ILE A 424 -21.87 -27.41 26.50
CA ILE A 424 -23.03 -26.68 26.99
C ILE A 424 -22.59 -25.76 28.13
N GLU A 425 -22.40 -24.48 27.81
CA GLU A 425 -22.21 -23.43 28.81
C GLU A 425 -23.53 -22.70 29.07
N THR A 426 -24.04 -22.82 30.29
CA THR A 426 -25.34 -22.27 30.68
C THR A 426 -25.25 -20.92 31.37
N SER A 427 -24.08 -20.57 31.93
CA SER A 427 -23.88 -19.27 32.53
C SER A 427 -23.80 -18.19 31.45
N ALA A 428 -24.37 -17.02 31.76
CA ALA A 428 -24.27 -15.84 30.91
C ALA A 428 -23.56 -14.69 31.64
N LEU A 429 -22.87 -14.97 32.74
CA LEU A 429 -22.16 -13.97 33.53
C LEU A 429 -20.93 -13.49 32.76
N ALA A 430 -20.88 -12.20 32.41
CA ALA A 430 -19.74 -11.64 31.67
C ALA A 430 -18.41 -11.61 32.43
N SER A 431 -18.42 -11.91 33.74
CA SER A 431 -17.19 -12.07 34.55
C SER A 431 -16.62 -13.47 34.48
N GLU A 432 -17.42 -14.42 34.02
CA GLU A 432 -17.00 -15.80 33.78
C GLU A 432 -16.42 -15.87 32.38
N ILE A 433 -15.28 -16.55 32.27
CA ILE A 433 -14.51 -16.67 31.03
C ILE A 433 -14.23 -18.14 30.81
N ASP A 434 -14.92 -18.72 29.85
CA ASP A 434 -14.87 -20.13 29.56
C ASP A 434 -14.01 -20.41 28.33
N THR A 435 -13.21 -21.47 28.39
CA THR A 435 -12.18 -21.78 27.40
C THR A 435 -12.40 -23.16 26.80
N VAL A 436 -12.37 -23.25 25.48
CA VAL A 436 -12.31 -24.52 24.76
C VAL A 436 -10.89 -24.76 24.26
N CYS A 437 -10.29 -25.88 24.65
CA CYS A 437 -9.03 -26.38 24.13
C CYS A 437 -9.32 -27.51 23.15
N ALA A 438 -9.23 -27.24 21.84
CA ALA A 438 -9.66 -28.17 20.80
C ALA A 438 -8.47 -28.75 20.02
N SER A 439 -8.43 -30.06 19.80
CA SER A 439 -7.49 -30.71 18.86
C SER A 439 -8.11 -31.00 17.47
N VAL A 440 -9.31 -30.46 17.25
CA VAL A 440 -10.10 -30.48 16.02
C VAL A 440 -10.56 -29.07 15.67
N SER A 441 -10.97 -28.82 14.43
CA SER A 441 -11.60 -27.55 14.06
C SER A 441 -12.88 -27.34 14.87
N TRP A 442 -13.08 -26.13 15.39
CA TRP A 442 -14.12 -25.88 16.37
C TRP A 442 -14.83 -24.54 16.18
N THR A 443 -16.13 -24.54 16.47
CA THR A 443 -16.96 -23.32 16.54
C THR A 443 -17.48 -23.15 17.96
N LEU A 444 -17.18 -22.00 18.58
CA LEU A 444 -17.68 -21.71 19.91
C LEU A 444 -19.21 -21.62 19.92
N GLY A 445 -19.82 -22.37 20.84
CA GLY A 445 -21.23 -22.24 21.20
C GLY A 445 -21.52 -20.94 21.95
N ALA A 446 -22.77 -20.73 22.36
CA ALA A 446 -23.15 -19.57 23.16
C ALA A 446 -22.41 -19.56 24.50
N ASN A 447 -22.12 -18.35 25.00
CA ASN A 447 -21.49 -18.10 26.30
C ASN A 447 -20.05 -18.61 26.48
N LEU A 448 -19.38 -19.02 25.41
CA LEU A 448 -17.95 -19.32 25.44
C LEU A 448 -17.15 -18.13 24.91
N GLU A 449 -16.03 -17.80 25.55
CA GLU A 449 -15.22 -16.63 25.19
C GLU A 449 -13.94 -17.03 24.47
N ASN A 450 -13.26 -18.08 24.92
CA ASN A 450 -11.93 -18.42 24.42
C ASN A 450 -11.93 -19.75 23.66
N LEU A 451 -11.19 -19.77 22.55
CA LEU A 451 -10.84 -20.98 21.81
C LEU A 451 -9.33 -21.06 21.67
N THR A 452 -8.74 -22.18 22.06
CA THR A 452 -7.34 -22.51 21.81
C THR A 452 -7.28 -23.79 21.00
N LEU A 453 -6.78 -23.70 19.77
CA LEU A 453 -6.49 -24.86 18.94
C LEU A 453 -5.18 -25.49 19.41
N THR A 454 -5.13 -26.81 19.45
CA THR A 454 -3.98 -27.58 19.94
C THR A 454 -3.44 -28.49 18.83
N GLY A 455 -2.23 -29.01 19.02
CA GLY A 455 -1.56 -29.84 18.03
C GLY A 455 -0.88 -29.03 16.92
N SER A 456 -0.69 -29.65 15.76
CA SER A 456 0.01 -29.07 14.61
C SER A 456 -0.70 -29.35 13.27
N SER A 457 -1.97 -29.73 13.34
CA SER A 457 -2.80 -29.94 12.15
C SER A 457 -3.38 -28.61 11.70
N ASN A 458 -3.69 -28.46 10.41
CA ASN A 458 -4.39 -27.29 9.90
C ASN A 458 -5.85 -27.31 10.40
N LEU A 459 -6.13 -26.58 11.48
CA LEU A 459 -7.42 -26.53 12.16
C LEU A 459 -8.03 -25.14 12.02
N ASN A 460 -9.35 -25.05 12.02
CA ASN A 460 -10.05 -23.76 11.92
C ASN A 460 -10.79 -23.45 13.22
N GLY A 461 -10.72 -22.19 13.63
CA GLY A 461 -11.42 -21.66 14.80
C GLY A 461 -12.48 -20.66 14.38
N THR A 462 -13.71 -20.83 14.89
CA THR A 462 -14.78 -19.84 14.71
C THR A 462 -15.33 -19.44 16.07
N GLY A 463 -15.38 -18.13 16.35
CA GLY A 463 -16.01 -17.58 17.54
C GLY A 463 -17.53 -17.52 17.41
N ASN A 464 -18.16 -16.72 18.26
CA ASN A 464 -19.60 -16.54 18.32
C ASN A 464 -19.98 -15.05 18.13
N ILE A 465 -20.93 -14.53 18.91
CA ILE A 465 -21.38 -13.12 18.82
C ILE A 465 -20.81 -12.24 19.95
N ARG A 466 -19.97 -12.81 20.82
CA ARG A 466 -19.32 -12.15 21.95
C ARG A 466 -17.91 -11.74 21.54
N ASN A 467 -17.24 -11.00 22.42
CA ASN A 467 -15.81 -10.72 22.26
C ASN A 467 -15.02 -11.99 22.55
N ASN A 468 -14.49 -12.61 21.51
CA ASN A 468 -13.78 -13.87 21.59
C ASN A 468 -12.26 -13.71 21.56
N VAL A 469 -11.54 -14.62 22.22
CA VAL A 469 -10.09 -14.79 22.06
C VAL A 469 -9.83 -16.13 21.37
N LEU A 470 -9.40 -16.07 20.12
CA LEU A 470 -9.03 -17.24 19.32
C LEU A 470 -7.52 -17.34 19.23
N THR A 471 -6.97 -18.44 19.70
CA THR A 471 -5.55 -18.81 19.58
C THR A 471 -5.44 -20.05 18.72
N GLY A 472 -4.74 -19.95 17.60
CA GLY A 472 -4.42 -21.04 16.71
C GLY A 472 -3.28 -21.92 17.22
N ASN A 473 -2.90 -22.89 16.40
CA ASN A 473 -1.89 -23.88 16.70
C ASN A 473 -0.65 -23.69 15.78
N ALA A 474 0.08 -24.76 15.46
CA ALA A 474 1.28 -24.67 14.61
C ALA A 474 1.04 -25.02 13.12
N GLY A 475 -0.21 -25.21 12.71
CA GLY A 475 -0.57 -25.44 11.31
C GLY A 475 -1.35 -24.26 10.73
N ASP A 476 -1.59 -24.26 9.42
CA ASP A 476 -2.32 -23.17 8.77
C ASP A 476 -3.79 -23.14 9.26
N ASN A 477 -4.18 -22.07 9.95
CA ASN A 477 -5.46 -21.91 10.61
C ASN A 477 -6.30 -20.82 9.95
N LEU A 478 -7.60 -21.06 9.79
CA LEU A 478 -8.58 -19.99 9.55
C LEU A 478 -9.22 -19.63 10.89
N LEU A 479 -8.96 -18.40 11.36
CA LEU A 479 -9.53 -17.84 12.57
C LEU A 479 -10.57 -16.78 12.20
N ASN A 480 -11.83 -17.03 12.55
CA ASN A 480 -12.94 -16.12 12.37
C ASN A 480 -13.60 -15.83 13.72
N GLY A 481 -13.39 -14.63 14.27
CA GLY A 481 -13.97 -14.23 15.55
C GLY A 481 -15.51 -14.25 15.56
N GLY A 482 -16.12 -14.08 14.38
CA GLY A 482 -17.55 -13.84 14.27
C GLY A 482 -17.83 -12.37 14.52
N ALA A 483 -18.98 -12.07 15.12
CA ALA A 483 -19.28 -10.69 15.49
C ALA A 483 -18.78 -10.44 16.92
N GLY A 484 -18.09 -9.33 17.17
CA GLY A 484 -17.56 -9.05 18.50
C GLY A 484 -16.41 -8.08 18.39
N ALA A 485 -15.78 -7.74 19.51
CA ALA A 485 -14.44 -7.15 19.48
C ALA A 485 -13.46 -8.28 19.79
N ASP A 486 -12.98 -8.95 18.75
CA ASP A 486 -12.28 -10.23 18.89
C ASP A 486 -10.76 -10.06 18.92
N THR A 487 -10.07 -11.01 19.53
CA THR A 487 -8.60 -11.11 19.47
C THR A 487 -8.23 -12.42 18.79
N LEU A 488 -7.54 -12.34 17.65
CA LEU A 488 -7.16 -13.47 16.83
C LEU A 488 -5.64 -13.58 16.80
N SER A 489 -5.09 -14.75 17.13
CA SER A 489 -3.65 -15.04 17.09
C SER A 489 -3.46 -16.44 16.53
N GLY A 490 -2.77 -16.56 15.40
CA GLY A 490 -2.67 -17.77 14.58
C GLY A 490 -1.63 -18.76 15.09
N GLY A 491 -0.49 -18.27 15.57
CA GLY A 491 0.62 -19.13 15.98
C GLY A 491 1.53 -19.40 14.79
N LEU A 492 2.13 -20.58 14.69
CA LEU A 492 2.96 -20.89 13.52
C LEU A 492 2.08 -21.34 12.35
N GLY A 493 2.49 -21.09 11.11
CA GLY A 493 1.76 -21.53 9.92
C GLY A 493 1.43 -20.33 9.03
N ASN A 494 0.77 -20.56 7.90
CA ASN A 494 0.23 -19.45 7.09
C ASN A 494 -1.25 -19.32 7.39
N ASP A 495 -1.59 -18.40 8.28
CA ASP A 495 -2.89 -18.24 8.87
C ASP A 495 -3.77 -17.23 8.11
N ILE A 496 -5.08 -17.39 8.28
CA ILE A 496 -6.09 -16.51 7.72
C ILE A 496 -6.94 -15.95 8.86
N TYR A 497 -6.89 -14.63 9.02
CA TYR A 497 -7.71 -13.89 9.97
C TYR A 497 -8.91 -13.27 9.26
N VAL A 498 -10.12 -13.57 9.73
CA VAL A 498 -11.35 -12.90 9.25
C VAL A 498 -11.69 -11.75 10.18
N VAL A 499 -11.73 -10.54 9.63
CA VAL A 499 -12.03 -9.31 10.37
C VAL A 499 -13.33 -8.70 9.85
N ASP A 500 -14.29 -8.48 10.75
CA ASP A 500 -15.57 -7.87 10.41
C ASP A 500 -16.00 -6.74 11.35
N ASN A 501 -15.28 -6.55 12.45
CA ASN A 501 -15.47 -5.46 13.40
C ASN A 501 -14.20 -4.60 13.52
N ILE A 502 -14.37 -3.28 13.62
CA ILE A 502 -13.24 -2.33 13.75
C ILE A 502 -12.46 -2.52 15.06
N ALA A 503 -13.06 -3.18 16.04
CA ALA A 503 -12.44 -3.49 17.31
C ALA A 503 -11.70 -4.84 17.31
N ASP A 504 -11.73 -5.58 16.20
CA ASP A 504 -10.98 -6.83 16.06
C ASP A 504 -9.48 -6.57 16.03
N LYS A 505 -8.74 -7.40 16.77
CA LYS A 505 -7.30 -7.31 16.90
C LYS A 505 -6.64 -8.60 16.43
N VAL A 506 -5.84 -8.49 15.39
CA VAL A 506 -4.91 -9.53 14.95
C VAL A 506 -3.59 -9.40 15.71
N ILE A 507 -3.02 -10.52 16.16
CA ILE A 507 -1.74 -10.59 16.86
C ILE A 507 -0.89 -11.66 16.19
N GLU A 508 0.23 -11.22 15.61
CA GLU A 508 1.21 -12.04 14.91
C GLU A 508 2.60 -11.79 15.50
N ALA A 509 3.38 -12.83 15.78
CA ALA A 509 4.78 -12.68 16.18
C ALA A 509 5.73 -12.80 14.97
N ILE A 510 7.01 -12.48 15.20
CA ILE A 510 8.03 -12.54 14.16
C ILE A 510 8.30 -14.00 13.80
N ASP A 511 8.48 -14.27 12.50
CA ASP A 511 8.81 -15.58 11.92
C ASP A 511 7.73 -16.67 12.13
N GLU A 512 6.47 -16.26 12.31
CA GLU A 512 5.35 -17.18 12.54
C GLU A 512 4.68 -17.68 11.25
N GLY A 513 4.78 -16.96 10.14
CA GLY A 513 4.01 -17.32 8.95
C GLY A 513 4.18 -16.38 7.78
N ARG A 514 3.37 -16.63 6.75
CA ARG A 514 2.95 -15.61 5.78
C ARG A 514 1.44 -15.52 5.83
N ASP A 515 0.95 -14.48 6.49
CA ASP A 515 -0.42 -14.46 7.00
C ASP A 515 -1.32 -13.48 6.24
N LEU A 516 -2.61 -13.82 6.17
CA LEU A 516 -3.61 -13.07 5.41
C LEU A 516 -4.74 -12.57 6.30
N VAL A 517 -4.96 -11.26 6.31
CA VAL A 517 -6.18 -10.66 6.85
C VAL A 517 -7.23 -10.51 5.75
N ARG A 518 -8.37 -11.17 5.93
CA ARG A 518 -9.58 -11.01 5.11
C ARG A 518 -10.56 -10.08 5.83
N SER A 519 -10.62 -8.82 5.41
CA SER A 519 -11.47 -7.82 6.07
C SER A 519 -12.72 -7.48 5.25
N SER A 520 -13.88 -7.43 5.90
CA SER A 520 -15.11 -6.91 5.28
C SER A 520 -15.32 -5.40 5.49
N ILE A 521 -14.39 -4.76 6.21
CA ILE A 521 -14.40 -3.35 6.59
C ILE A 521 -13.04 -2.69 6.26
N SER A 522 -12.88 -1.41 6.56
CA SER A 522 -11.56 -0.77 6.49
C SER A 522 -10.67 -1.27 7.61
N TYR A 523 -9.41 -1.56 7.33
CA TYR A 523 -8.49 -2.16 8.30
C TYR A 523 -7.03 -1.72 8.11
N THR A 524 -6.24 -1.82 9.17
CA THR A 524 -4.79 -1.63 9.16
C THR A 524 -4.17 -2.92 9.65
N LEU A 525 -3.28 -3.51 8.87
CA LEU A 525 -2.58 -4.74 9.24
C LEU A 525 -1.76 -4.50 10.51
N ALA A 526 -1.78 -5.49 11.41
CA ALA A 526 -0.91 -5.48 12.57
C ALA A 526 0.55 -5.71 12.13
N ASP A 527 1.51 -5.43 13.02
CA ASP A 527 2.91 -5.80 12.78
C ASP A 527 3.02 -7.30 12.48
N ASN A 528 3.96 -7.67 11.61
CA ASN A 528 4.25 -9.05 11.17
C ASN A 528 3.19 -9.73 10.29
N VAL A 529 2.14 -9.04 9.86
CA VAL A 529 1.17 -9.59 8.89
C VAL A 529 1.54 -9.14 7.48
N GLU A 530 1.64 -10.07 6.52
CA GLU A 530 2.10 -9.78 5.16
C GLU A 530 0.97 -9.39 4.20
N ASP A 531 -0.21 -10.01 4.30
CA ASP A 531 -1.26 -9.84 3.28
C ASP A 531 -2.57 -9.30 3.83
N GLY A 532 -3.25 -8.51 3.00
CA GLY A 532 -4.60 -8.02 3.25
C GLY A 532 -5.51 -8.16 2.04
N LEU A 533 -6.75 -8.61 2.26
CA LEU A 533 -7.79 -8.75 1.24
C LEU A 533 -9.10 -8.14 1.72
N LEU A 534 -9.65 -7.21 0.94
CA LEU A 534 -10.98 -6.64 1.18
C LEU A 534 -12.09 -7.49 0.56
N LEU A 535 -13.07 -7.89 1.37
CA LEU A 535 -14.24 -8.67 0.96
C LEU A 535 -15.55 -7.86 0.95
N GLY A 536 -15.56 -6.69 1.58
CA GLY A 536 -16.73 -5.81 1.61
C GLY A 536 -17.03 -5.25 0.21
N SER A 537 -18.28 -4.87 -0.07
CA SER A 537 -18.66 -4.29 -1.37
C SER A 537 -18.60 -2.75 -1.40
N GLY A 538 -18.11 -2.13 -0.32
CA GLY A 538 -18.07 -0.67 -0.16
C GLY A 538 -16.70 -0.09 -0.51
N ALA A 539 -16.64 1.25 -0.54
CA ALA A 539 -15.39 1.98 -0.53
C ALA A 539 -14.69 1.80 0.81
N LEU A 540 -13.59 1.06 0.83
CA LEU A 540 -12.87 0.65 2.04
C LEU A 540 -11.39 1.01 1.94
N LYS A 541 -10.75 1.22 3.10
CA LYS A 541 -9.32 1.52 3.23
C LYS A 541 -8.59 0.31 3.81
N LEU A 542 -7.48 -0.09 3.19
CA LEU A 542 -6.58 -1.12 3.70
C LEU A 542 -5.17 -0.52 3.80
N VAL A 543 -4.58 -0.60 4.99
CA VAL A 543 -3.22 -0.10 5.26
C VAL A 543 -2.32 -1.26 5.64
N GLY A 544 -1.14 -1.34 5.03
CA GLY A 544 -0.07 -2.26 5.38
C GLY A 544 0.68 -1.87 6.66
N ASN A 545 1.89 -2.38 6.80
CA ASN A 545 2.79 -2.14 7.92
C ASN A 545 4.19 -1.77 7.41
N ALA A 546 5.27 -2.32 7.96
CA ALA A 546 6.64 -2.02 7.54
C ALA A 546 7.28 -3.15 6.70
N LEU A 547 6.51 -4.21 6.41
CA LEU A 547 6.91 -5.37 5.61
C LEU A 547 6.52 -5.18 4.15
N ASP A 548 7.03 -6.07 3.28
CA ASP A 548 6.61 -6.18 1.89
C ASP A 548 5.19 -6.77 1.82
N ASN A 549 4.17 -5.91 1.83
CA ASN A 549 2.77 -6.31 1.92
C ASN A 549 2.13 -6.59 0.55
N THR A 550 1.19 -7.54 0.50
CA THR A 550 0.25 -7.65 -0.65
C THR A 550 -1.14 -7.22 -0.23
N LEU A 551 -1.58 -6.05 -0.71
CA LEU A 551 -2.89 -5.47 -0.40
C LEU A 551 -3.81 -5.59 -1.62
N THR A 552 -4.91 -6.34 -1.47
CA THR A 552 -5.91 -6.54 -2.52
C THR A 552 -7.24 -5.88 -2.13
N GLY A 553 -7.70 -4.96 -2.98
CA GLY A 553 -8.98 -4.28 -2.91
C GLY A 553 -10.16 -5.13 -3.37
N ASN A 554 -11.32 -4.48 -3.45
CA ASN A 554 -12.59 -5.06 -3.86
C ASN A 554 -13.07 -4.42 -5.18
N SER A 555 -14.37 -4.27 -5.40
CA SER A 555 -14.94 -3.66 -6.61
C SER A 555 -15.46 -2.23 -6.41
N GLY A 556 -15.16 -1.62 -5.26
CA GLY A 556 -15.51 -0.25 -4.89
C GLY A 556 -14.26 0.62 -4.85
N ALA A 557 -14.44 1.94 -4.73
CA ALA A 557 -13.33 2.90 -4.63
C ALA A 557 -12.52 2.68 -3.34
N ASN A 558 -11.40 1.97 -3.44
CA ASN A 558 -10.55 1.59 -2.34
C ASN A 558 -9.41 2.59 -2.10
N VAL A 559 -8.94 2.64 -0.86
CA VAL A 559 -7.70 3.33 -0.50
C VAL A 559 -6.71 2.27 -0.03
N LEU A 560 -5.66 2.02 -0.81
CA LEU A 560 -4.58 1.09 -0.48
C LEU A 560 -3.32 1.89 -0.14
N ASP A 561 -2.79 1.65 1.05
CA ASP A 561 -1.63 2.35 1.60
C ASP A 561 -0.65 1.31 2.09
N GLY A 562 0.43 1.08 1.33
CA GLY A 562 1.45 0.07 1.68
C GLY A 562 2.12 0.36 3.03
N ALA A 563 2.15 1.64 3.42
CA ALA A 563 3.11 2.15 4.37
C ALA A 563 4.54 1.80 3.90
N GLY A 564 5.44 1.32 4.77
CA GLY A 564 6.81 1.05 4.34
C GLY A 564 6.99 -0.39 3.90
N GLY A 565 7.86 -0.65 2.93
CA GLY A 565 8.05 -2.01 2.41
C GLY A 565 8.22 -1.96 0.91
N ALA A 566 8.40 -3.10 0.24
CA ALA A 566 8.22 -3.22 -1.20
C ALA A 566 6.84 -3.84 -1.47
N ASP A 567 5.83 -3.01 -1.60
CA ASP A 567 4.43 -3.44 -1.53
C ASP A 567 3.82 -3.77 -2.89
N VAL A 568 2.83 -4.66 -2.90
CA VAL A 568 1.97 -4.92 -4.06
C VAL A 568 0.57 -4.44 -3.74
N LEU A 569 0.11 -3.39 -4.42
CA LEU A 569 -1.20 -2.78 -4.24
C LEU A 569 -2.09 -3.08 -5.45
N ASP A 570 -3.17 -3.82 -5.25
CA ASP A 570 -4.09 -4.27 -6.30
C ASP A 570 -5.51 -3.83 -5.96
N GLY A 571 -5.97 -2.66 -6.41
CA GLY A 571 -7.29 -2.15 -5.99
C GLY A 571 -8.47 -2.87 -6.62
N GLY A 572 -8.25 -3.55 -7.75
CA GLY A 572 -9.29 -4.31 -8.43
C GLY A 572 -10.05 -3.46 -9.45
N ALA A 573 -11.32 -3.18 -9.17
CA ALA A 573 -12.16 -2.33 -10.02
C ALA A 573 -12.75 -1.21 -9.16
N GLY A 574 -12.92 -0.02 -9.71
CA GLY A 574 -13.33 1.13 -8.91
C GLY A 574 -12.53 2.36 -9.29
N ASN A 575 -12.70 3.43 -8.51
CA ASN A 575 -11.82 4.59 -8.57
C ASN A 575 -10.96 4.55 -7.33
N ASP A 576 -9.81 3.92 -7.45
CA ASP A 576 -8.96 3.55 -6.35
C ASP A 576 -7.91 4.63 -6.06
N THR A 577 -7.36 4.58 -4.86
CA THR A 577 -6.32 5.50 -4.39
C THR A 577 -5.19 4.72 -3.76
N TYR A 578 -3.99 4.92 -4.28
CA TYR A 578 -2.76 4.25 -3.89
C TYR A 578 -1.82 5.23 -3.21
N TYR A 579 -1.22 4.82 -2.09
CA TYR A 579 -0.09 5.52 -1.48
C TYR A 579 1.15 4.67 -1.67
N VAL A 580 2.19 5.27 -2.25
CA VAL A 580 3.48 4.63 -2.51
C VAL A 580 4.60 5.45 -1.87
N ASP A 581 5.45 4.77 -1.13
CA ASP A 581 6.57 5.39 -0.40
C ASP A 581 7.92 4.72 -0.65
N ASN A 582 7.91 3.60 -1.40
CA ASN A 582 9.09 2.90 -1.82
C ASN A 582 9.11 2.75 -3.35
N LEU A 583 10.30 2.89 -3.95
CA LEU A 583 10.51 2.69 -5.39
C LEU A 583 10.26 1.24 -5.85
N ALA A 584 10.24 0.29 -4.92
CA ALA A 584 9.94 -1.10 -5.18
C ALA A 584 8.44 -1.44 -5.10
N ASP A 585 7.58 -0.49 -4.70
CA ASP A 585 6.14 -0.66 -4.71
C ASP A 585 5.64 -0.94 -6.13
N THR A 586 4.62 -1.78 -6.23
CA THR A 586 3.97 -2.14 -7.49
C THR A 586 2.47 -1.96 -7.37
N ILE A 587 1.89 -1.19 -8.28
CA ILE A 587 0.43 -1.03 -8.39
C ILE A 587 -0.09 -1.94 -9.52
N ILE A 588 -1.19 -2.64 -9.27
CA ILE A 588 -1.87 -3.53 -10.23
C ILE A 588 -3.30 -3.02 -10.45
N GLU A 589 -3.48 -2.23 -11.52
CA GLU A 589 -4.82 -1.80 -11.99
C GLU A 589 -5.36 -2.70 -13.08
N ARG A 590 -6.41 -3.45 -12.75
CA ARG A 590 -7.09 -4.35 -13.70
C ARG A 590 -8.26 -3.68 -14.41
N GLY A 591 -8.78 -2.58 -13.87
CA GLY A 591 -9.77 -1.73 -14.52
C GLY A 591 -9.22 -1.20 -15.84
N ALA A 592 -10.01 -1.26 -16.90
CA ALA A 592 -9.66 -0.65 -18.20
C ALA A 592 -10.77 0.30 -18.66
N SER A 593 -11.71 0.62 -17.77
CA SER A 593 -12.81 1.51 -18.08
C SER A 593 -12.30 2.95 -18.04
N LEU A 594 -12.55 3.72 -19.10
CA LEU A 594 -12.22 5.15 -19.14
C LEU A 594 -13.03 6.01 -18.14
N THR A 595 -13.98 5.41 -17.41
CA THR A 595 -14.74 6.07 -16.33
C THR A 595 -14.16 5.81 -14.95
N GLU A 596 -13.32 4.78 -14.83
CA GLU A 596 -12.50 4.51 -13.66
C GLU A 596 -11.34 5.52 -13.70
N ILE A 597 -11.11 6.22 -12.59
CA ILE A 597 -10.09 7.27 -12.49
C ILE A 597 -9.35 7.04 -11.19
N ASP A 598 -8.13 6.55 -11.33
CA ASP A 598 -7.31 6.08 -10.22
C ASP A 598 -6.26 7.12 -9.84
N ASN A 599 -5.96 7.19 -8.53
CA ASN A 599 -5.09 8.22 -7.96
C ASN A 599 -3.89 7.59 -7.27
N VAL A 600 -2.69 8.02 -7.64
CA VAL A 600 -1.45 7.63 -6.94
C VAL A 600 -0.91 8.84 -6.19
N PHE A 601 -0.68 8.68 -4.89
CA PHE A 601 0.04 9.61 -4.05
C PHE A 601 1.43 9.06 -3.77
N SER A 602 2.48 9.76 -4.23
CA SER A 602 3.85 9.28 -4.13
C SER A 602 4.74 10.19 -3.29
N THR A 603 5.53 9.63 -2.38
CA THR A 603 6.64 10.33 -1.71
C THR A 603 8.00 10.05 -2.37
N VAL A 604 8.03 9.24 -3.43
CA VAL A 604 9.22 8.87 -4.24
C VAL A 604 9.05 9.28 -5.70
N ASN A 605 10.12 9.16 -6.50
CA ASN A 605 9.97 9.24 -7.96
C ASN A 605 9.01 8.14 -8.43
N TRP A 606 8.02 8.49 -9.24
CA TRP A 606 7.01 7.51 -9.65
C TRP A 606 6.69 7.58 -11.13
N THR A 607 6.50 6.41 -11.73
CA THR A 607 6.00 6.24 -13.09
C THR A 607 4.68 5.50 -13.04
N LEU A 608 3.63 6.09 -13.58
CA LEU A 608 2.31 5.44 -13.64
C LEU A 608 2.38 4.18 -14.50
N GLY A 609 1.91 3.05 -13.94
CA GLY A 609 1.64 1.83 -14.68
C GLY A 609 0.44 1.96 -15.62
N ALA A 610 0.07 0.89 -16.31
CA ALA A 610 -1.12 0.89 -17.18
C ALA A 610 -2.40 1.18 -16.37
N ASN A 611 -3.39 1.82 -17.01
CA ASN A 611 -4.71 2.14 -16.44
C ASN A 611 -4.71 3.07 -15.22
N LEU A 612 -3.61 3.78 -14.95
CA LEU A 612 -3.56 4.81 -13.91
C LEU A 612 -3.60 6.19 -14.56
N GLU A 613 -4.47 7.09 -14.08
CA GLU A 613 -4.66 8.42 -14.68
C GLU A 613 -3.98 9.53 -13.88
N ASN A 614 -4.09 9.53 -12.55
CA ASN A 614 -3.66 10.66 -11.74
C ASN A 614 -2.44 10.32 -10.88
N LEU A 615 -1.42 11.17 -10.91
CA LEU A 615 -0.27 11.14 -10.01
C LEU A 615 -0.18 12.45 -9.23
N THR A 616 -0.08 12.36 -7.91
CA THR A 616 0.21 13.49 -7.03
C THR A 616 1.47 13.20 -6.23
N LEU A 617 2.50 14.01 -6.43
CA LEU A 617 3.72 13.98 -5.64
C LEU A 617 3.44 14.69 -4.30
N ILE A 618 3.80 14.06 -3.20
CA ILE A 618 3.61 14.57 -1.84
C ILE A 618 4.94 14.63 -1.09
N GLY A 619 4.98 15.40 0.00
CA GLY A 619 6.21 15.63 0.76
C GLY A 619 7.02 16.83 0.25
N LEU A 620 8.26 16.95 0.72
CA LEU A 620 9.16 18.10 0.47
C LEU A 620 10.38 17.75 -0.38
N ALA A 621 10.55 16.47 -0.75
CA ALA A 621 11.68 16.04 -1.58
C ALA A 621 11.47 16.48 -3.04
N ALA A 622 12.56 16.81 -3.73
CA ALA A 622 12.56 17.00 -5.17
C ALA A 622 12.45 15.63 -5.85
N ILE A 623 11.22 15.23 -6.17
CA ILE A 623 10.87 13.96 -6.81
C ILE A 623 10.22 14.21 -8.17
N ASN A 624 10.23 13.21 -9.04
CA ASN A 624 9.76 13.33 -10.42
C ASN A 624 8.53 12.45 -10.65
N GLY A 625 7.66 12.88 -11.56
CA GLY A 625 6.47 12.16 -11.96
C GLY A 625 6.48 11.87 -13.45
N THR A 626 6.26 10.61 -13.81
CA THR A 626 6.11 10.19 -15.22
C THR A 626 4.76 9.50 -15.41
N GLY A 627 4.03 9.89 -16.44
CA GLY A 627 2.77 9.29 -16.83
C GLY A 627 2.96 8.03 -17.68
N ASN A 628 1.90 7.65 -18.39
CA ASN A 628 1.82 6.50 -19.28
C ASN A 628 1.30 6.96 -20.66
N ALA A 629 0.58 6.11 -21.38
CA ALA A 629 0.04 6.46 -22.71
C ALA A 629 -1.40 7.04 -22.66
N LEU A 630 -1.99 7.16 -21.46
CA LEU A 630 -3.33 7.72 -21.22
C LEU A 630 -3.24 9.23 -21.05
N ASN A 631 -4.39 9.89 -20.92
CA ASN A 631 -4.46 11.30 -20.56
C ASN A 631 -4.24 11.44 -19.06
N ASN A 632 -3.00 11.69 -18.65
CA ASN A 632 -2.61 11.76 -17.26
C ASN A 632 -2.76 13.15 -16.66
N ARG A 633 -3.08 13.20 -15.36
CA ARG A 633 -2.98 14.42 -14.55
C ARG A 633 -1.87 14.23 -13.53
N ILE A 634 -0.77 14.96 -13.70
CA ILE A 634 0.39 14.89 -12.82
C ILE A 634 0.51 16.20 -12.04
N THR A 635 0.45 16.11 -10.72
CA THR A 635 0.62 17.24 -9.80
C THR A 635 1.91 17.06 -9.01
N GLY A 636 2.85 17.98 -9.17
CA GLY A 636 4.09 18.10 -8.43
C GLY A 636 3.89 18.59 -7.00
N ASN A 637 4.99 18.58 -6.25
CA ASN A 637 5.04 19.08 -4.87
C ASN A 637 5.73 20.46 -4.83
N ALA A 638 6.33 20.82 -3.69
CA ALA A 638 7.03 22.12 -3.55
C ALA A 638 8.53 22.04 -3.88
N GLY A 639 9.02 20.87 -4.30
CA GLY A 639 10.40 20.66 -4.76
C GLY A 639 10.50 20.85 -6.27
N ALA A 640 11.71 21.01 -6.78
CA ALA A 640 11.95 21.03 -8.23
C ALA A 640 11.63 19.66 -8.84
N ASN A 641 10.52 19.55 -9.57
CA ASN A 641 10.02 18.32 -10.15
C ASN A 641 10.29 18.26 -11.67
N ILE A 642 10.60 17.08 -12.19
CA ILE A 642 10.46 16.77 -13.61
C ILE A 642 9.13 16.04 -13.79
N LEU A 643 8.21 16.67 -14.53
CA LEU A 643 6.88 16.13 -14.83
C LEU A 643 6.83 15.77 -16.32
N ASP A 644 6.64 14.50 -16.62
CA ASP A 644 6.56 13.96 -17.98
C ASP A 644 5.23 13.21 -18.13
N GLY A 645 4.33 13.72 -18.97
CA GLY A 645 3.00 13.11 -19.17
C GLY A 645 3.05 11.77 -19.92
N GLY A 646 4.09 11.56 -20.73
CA GLY A 646 4.05 10.55 -21.80
C GLY A 646 3.29 11.06 -23.03
N ALA A 647 2.81 10.15 -23.87
CA ALA A 647 2.24 10.47 -25.19
C ALA A 647 0.78 10.99 -25.16
N GLY A 648 0.19 11.08 -23.97
CA GLY A 648 -1.22 11.36 -23.72
C GLY A 648 -1.65 12.77 -24.08
N ILE A 649 -2.85 13.16 -23.67
CA ILE A 649 -3.24 14.57 -23.58
C ILE A 649 -3.20 14.91 -22.10
N ASP A 650 -2.07 15.43 -21.66
CA ASP A 650 -1.73 15.42 -20.25
C ASP A 650 -1.95 16.79 -19.60
N THR A 651 -2.19 16.79 -18.30
CA THR A 651 -2.22 18.00 -17.48
C THR A 651 -1.10 17.93 -16.46
N LEU A 652 -0.08 18.76 -16.62
CA LEU A 652 1.10 18.83 -15.75
C LEU A 652 1.03 20.09 -14.89
N ILE A 653 1.19 19.92 -13.58
CA ILE A 653 1.04 21.00 -12.59
C ILE A 653 2.25 20.95 -11.67
N GLY A 654 3.21 21.86 -11.80
CA GLY A 654 4.48 21.85 -11.06
C GLY A 654 4.29 22.18 -9.59
N GLY A 655 3.76 23.36 -9.30
CA GLY A 655 3.46 23.79 -7.94
C GLY A 655 4.36 24.94 -7.53
N ALA A 656 5.33 24.68 -6.66
CA ALA A 656 6.36 25.63 -6.29
C ALA A 656 7.72 24.94 -6.45
N GLY A 657 8.78 25.72 -6.68
CA GLY A 657 10.08 25.15 -7.06
C GLY A 657 10.45 25.51 -8.49
N ASN A 658 11.52 24.92 -9.00
CA ASN A 658 11.96 25.10 -10.39
C ASN A 658 11.61 23.82 -11.14
N ASP A 659 10.45 23.80 -11.76
CA ASP A 659 9.88 22.61 -12.37
C ASP A 659 10.27 22.48 -13.84
N THR A 660 10.36 21.24 -14.31
CA THR A 660 10.60 20.91 -15.71
C THR A 660 9.44 20.08 -16.25
N TYR A 661 8.77 20.62 -17.26
CA TYR A 661 7.64 19.99 -17.94
C TYR A 661 8.09 19.38 -19.26
N VAL A 662 7.90 18.08 -19.46
CA VAL A 662 8.14 17.43 -20.74
C VAL A 662 6.83 17.38 -21.51
N VAL A 663 6.84 17.92 -22.73
CA VAL A 663 5.66 18.05 -23.59
C VAL A 663 5.94 17.39 -24.92
N ASP A 664 5.17 16.38 -25.27
CA ASP A 664 5.27 15.69 -26.56
C ASP A 664 3.98 15.80 -27.40
N ASN A 665 2.91 16.34 -26.83
CA ASN A 665 1.63 16.53 -27.48
C ASN A 665 1.18 18.00 -27.42
N LEU A 666 0.74 18.56 -28.55
CA LEU A 666 0.30 19.96 -28.64
C LEU A 666 -0.94 20.25 -27.76
N ARG A 667 -1.64 19.21 -27.29
CA ARG A 667 -2.82 19.35 -26.45
C ARG A 667 -2.51 19.23 -24.96
N ASP A 668 -1.26 19.00 -24.57
CA ASP A 668 -0.87 19.00 -23.17
C ASP A 668 -1.14 20.38 -22.55
N VAL A 669 -1.44 20.37 -21.26
CA VAL A 669 -1.76 21.56 -20.49
C VAL A 669 -0.77 21.68 -19.34
N ILE A 670 0.03 22.74 -19.34
CA ILE A 670 0.86 23.12 -18.20
C ILE A 670 0.11 24.14 -17.35
N ILE A 671 0.09 23.91 -16.03
CA ILE A 671 -0.45 24.86 -15.06
C ILE A 671 0.66 25.19 -14.05
N GLU A 672 1.32 26.32 -14.24
CA GLU A 672 2.28 26.86 -13.28
C GLU A 672 1.60 27.88 -12.34
N GLN A 673 1.63 27.58 -11.04
CA GLN A 673 1.03 28.41 -10.00
C GLN A 673 2.08 29.22 -9.22
N GLY A 674 3.36 28.87 -9.35
CA GLY A 674 4.51 29.65 -8.92
C GLY A 674 4.39 31.08 -9.44
N THR A 675 4.59 32.03 -8.53
CA THR A 675 4.60 33.46 -8.88
C THR A 675 5.88 34.13 -8.41
N SER A 676 6.79 33.37 -7.78
CA SER A 676 8.08 33.90 -7.38
C SER A 676 8.91 34.23 -8.60
N THR A 677 9.55 35.38 -8.61
CA THR A 677 10.49 35.74 -9.68
C THR A 677 11.84 35.03 -9.55
N SER A 678 12.05 34.25 -8.48
CA SER A 678 13.24 33.40 -8.30
C SER A 678 13.02 31.97 -8.76
N GLU A 679 11.76 31.57 -8.94
CA GLU A 679 11.39 30.29 -9.53
C GLU A 679 11.64 30.39 -11.03
N ILE A 680 12.28 29.37 -11.60
CA ILE A 680 12.63 29.31 -13.02
C ILE A 680 12.12 27.98 -13.56
N ASP A 681 11.01 28.05 -14.27
CA ASP A 681 10.32 26.87 -14.77
C ASP A 681 10.63 26.65 -16.25
N THR A 682 10.84 25.39 -16.61
CA THR A 682 11.33 24.99 -17.94
C THR A 682 10.36 24.06 -18.64
N VAL A 683 10.01 24.37 -19.88
CA VAL A 683 9.31 23.43 -20.76
C VAL A 683 10.30 22.80 -21.73
N ARG A 684 10.31 21.48 -21.80
CA ARG A 684 11.04 20.69 -22.79
C ARG A 684 10.03 20.13 -23.79
N ALA A 685 9.94 20.72 -24.98
CA ALA A 685 8.91 20.37 -25.95
C ALA A 685 9.49 19.63 -27.16
N SER A 686 8.87 18.54 -27.61
CA SER A 686 9.15 17.91 -28.93
C SER A 686 8.14 18.33 -30.00
N VAL A 687 7.29 19.30 -29.69
CA VAL A 687 6.27 19.90 -30.56
C VAL A 687 6.40 21.43 -30.55
N ASN A 688 5.69 22.10 -31.46
CA ASN A 688 5.57 23.55 -31.40
C ASN A 688 4.96 23.96 -30.07
N TRP A 689 5.53 24.96 -29.41
CA TRP A 689 5.08 25.34 -28.07
C TRP A 689 5.07 26.85 -27.86
N THR A 690 4.08 27.29 -27.08
CA THR A 690 3.99 28.65 -26.58
C THR A 690 3.96 28.61 -25.06
N LEU A 691 4.89 29.29 -24.40
CA LEU A 691 4.94 29.36 -22.95
C LEU A 691 3.67 30.04 -22.42
N GLY A 692 3.00 29.36 -21.47
CA GLY A 692 1.96 29.95 -20.63
C GLY A 692 2.52 30.99 -19.67
N ALA A 693 1.65 31.58 -18.84
CA ALA A 693 2.10 32.51 -17.80
C ALA A 693 3.02 31.80 -16.77
N ASN A 694 3.92 32.58 -16.16
CA ASN A 694 4.87 32.13 -15.13
C ASN A 694 5.91 31.09 -15.57
N LEU A 695 6.03 30.78 -16.86
CA LEU A 695 7.10 29.92 -17.37
C LEU A 695 8.22 30.79 -17.95
N GLU A 696 9.48 30.49 -17.64
CA GLU A 696 10.62 31.28 -18.07
C GLU A 696 11.36 30.65 -19.24
N ASN A 697 11.54 29.34 -19.25
CA ASN A 697 12.40 28.67 -20.23
C ASN A 697 11.61 27.74 -21.16
N LEU A 698 11.98 27.74 -22.44
CA LEU A 698 11.54 26.76 -23.42
C LEU A 698 12.76 26.13 -24.08
N VAL A 699 12.83 24.81 -24.04
CA VAL A 699 13.84 24.02 -24.75
C VAL A 699 13.11 23.13 -25.75
N LEU A 700 13.32 23.37 -27.05
CA LEU A 700 12.85 22.49 -28.09
C LEU A 700 13.77 21.26 -28.16
N THR A 701 13.18 20.09 -28.35
CA THR A 701 13.89 18.81 -28.36
C THR A 701 13.67 18.08 -29.69
N GLY A 702 14.46 17.04 -29.94
CA GLY A 702 14.42 16.30 -31.20
C GLY A 702 15.18 17.01 -32.33
N SER A 703 14.77 16.76 -33.57
CA SER A 703 15.42 17.31 -34.78
C SER A 703 14.41 17.79 -35.83
N SER A 704 13.15 17.99 -35.40
CA SER A 704 12.08 18.50 -36.26
C SER A 704 12.15 20.03 -36.31
N ASN A 705 11.71 20.61 -37.41
CA ASN A 705 11.54 22.05 -37.54
C ASN A 705 10.37 22.52 -36.66
N LEU A 706 10.69 23.02 -35.46
CA LEU A 706 9.72 23.43 -34.45
C LEU A 706 9.69 24.95 -34.25
N SER A 707 8.57 25.47 -33.77
CA SER A 707 8.44 26.88 -33.37
C SER A 707 8.27 27.01 -31.86
N GLY A 708 9.04 27.90 -31.25
CA GLY A 708 8.96 28.26 -29.84
C GLY A 708 8.52 29.70 -29.69
N THR A 709 7.54 29.95 -28.82
CA THR A 709 7.10 31.30 -28.48
C THR A 709 7.13 31.49 -26.97
N GLY A 710 7.80 32.54 -26.48
CA GLY A 710 7.77 32.93 -25.08
C GLY A 710 6.47 33.62 -24.68
N ASN A 711 6.48 34.30 -23.53
CA ASN A 711 5.36 35.01 -22.98
C ASN A 711 5.68 36.51 -22.83
N THR A 712 5.29 37.15 -21.72
CA THR A 712 5.54 38.58 -21.46
C THR A 712 6.67 38.81 -20.43
N ARG A 713 7.36 37.75 -20.01
CA ARG A 713 8.48 37.77 -19.05
C ARG A 713 9.78 37.64 -19.83
N ASN A 714 10.91 37.78 -19.14
CA ASN A 714 12.21 37.50 -19.75
C ASN A 714 12.35 35.99 -19.92
N ASN A 715 12.33 35.53 -21.16
CA ASN A 715 12.36 34.12 -21.51
C ASN A 715 13.72 33.67 -22.04
N VAL A 716 14.06 32.40 -21.81
CA VAL A 716 15.19 31.73 -22.48
C VAL A 716 14.62 30.66 -23.41
N LEU A 717 14.76 30.87 -24.71
CA LEU A 717 14.33 29.92 -25.75
C LEU A 717 15.55 29.27 -26.37
N ILE A 718 15.65 27.96 -26.22
CA ILE A 718 16.70 27.12 -26.82
C ILE A 718 16.03 26.21 -27.85
N GLY A 719 16.48 26.28 -29.09
CA GLY A 719 16.04 25.46 -30.20
C GLY A 719 16.69 24.07 -30.19
N ASN A 720 16.42 23.32 -31.25
CA ASN A 720 16.88 21.96 -31.47
C ASN A 720 17.79 21.91 -32.71
N ALA A 721 17.95 20.74 -33.34
CA ALA A 721 18.82 20.61 -34.52
C ALA A 721 18.11 20.83 -35.88
N GLY A 722 16.86 21.27 -35.86
CA GLY A 722 16.07 21.57 -37.05
C GLY A 722 15.72 23.06 -37.12
N ASN A 723 15.34 23.53 -38.30
CA ASN A 723 15.06 24.94 -38.55
C ASN A 723 13.93 25.45 -37.64
N ASN A 724 14.27 26.27 -36.66
CA ASN A 724 13.40 26.79 -35.63
C ASN A 724 12.92 28.21 -35.93
N LEU A 725 11.71 28.51 -35.47
CA LEU A 725 11.20 29.87 -35.34
C LEU A 725 11.10 30.18 -33.85
N LEU A 726 11.98 31.01 -33.34
CA LEU A 726 12.01 31.42 -31.94
C LEU A 726 11.53 32.86 -31.81
N ASN A 727 10.44 33.05 -31.08
CA ASN A 727 9.89 34.37 -30.77
C ASN A 727 9.82 34.53 -29.26
N GLY A 728 10.68 35.37 -28.68
CA GLY A 728 10.70 35.63 -27.24
C GLY A 728 9.36 36.15 -26.70
N GLY A 729 8.60 36.84 -27.55
CA GLY A 729 7.46 37.62 -27.10
C GLY A 729 7.95 38.94 -26.51
N ALA A 730 7.22 39.48 -25.55
CA ALA A 730 7.64 40.71 -24.90
C ALA A 730 8.52 40.37 -23.70
N GLY A 731 9.66 41.02 -23.54
CA GLY A 731 10.57 40.69 -22.44
C GLY A 731 11.97 41.12 -22.82
N ALA A 732 12.95 40.92 -21.94
CA ALA A 732 14.35 40.89 -22.37
C ALA A 732 14.75 39.43 -22.52
N ASP A 733 14.64 38.91 -23.73
CA ASP A 733 14.69 37.48 -24.00
C ASP A 733 16.07 37.02 -24.47
N THR A 734 16.38 35.74 -24.27
CA THR A 734 17.57 35.09 -24.83
C THR A 734 17.12 34.00 -25.78
N LEU A 735 17.50 34.10 -27.05
CA LEU A 735 17.11 33.19 -28.11
C LEU A 735 18.35 32.50 -28.67
N SER A 736 18.37 31.17 -28.68
CA SER A 736 19.45 30.36 -29.26
C SER A 736 18.83 29.21 -30.02
N GLY A 737 19.07 29.13 -31.33
CA GLY A 737 18.42 28.21 -32.26
C GLY A 737 19.06 26.83 -32.29
N GLY A 738 20.38 26.77 -32.19
CA GLY A 738 21.13 25.52 -32.32
C GLY A 738 21.39 25.22 -33.80
N LEU A 739 21.50 23.94 -34.18
CA LEU A 739 21.76 23.60 -35.58
C LEU A 739 20.51 23.83 -36.45
N GLY A 740 20.70 24.20 -37.70
CA GLY A 740 19.61 24.42 -38.66
C GLY A 740 19.61 25.85 -39.16
N ASN A 741 18.66 26.19 -40.03
CA ASN A 741 18.50 27.57 -40.47
C ASN A 741 17.31 28.19 -39.73
N ASP A 742 17.62 29.00 -38.73
CA ASP A 742 16.71 29.46 -37.71
C ASP A 742 16.26 30.90 -37.94
N ILE A 743 15.13 31.23 -37.34
CA ILE A 743 14.53 32.56 -37.38
C ILE A 743 14.30 33.03 -35.96
N TYR A 744 14.97 34.12 -35.61
CA TYR A 744 14.81 34.83 -34.34
C TYR A 744 13.88 36.02 -34.54
N VAL A 745 12.81 36.11 -33.77
CA VAL A 745 11.95 37.30 -33.74
C VAL A 745 12.34 38.16 -32.54
N VAL A 746 12.80 39.37 -32.82
CA VAL A 746 13.26 40.34 -31.84
C VAL A 746 12.28 41.51 -31.80
N ASP A 747 11.66 41.75 -30.66
CA ASP A 747 10.71 42.86 -30.48
C ASP A 747 11.10 43.83 -29.36
N ASN A 748 12.12 43.48 -28.57
CA ASN A 748 12.71 44.32 -27.55
C ASN A 748 14.21 44.53 -27.81
N ILE A 749 14.70 45.73 -27.57
CA ILE A 749 16.13 46.06 -27.73
C ILE A 749 17.04 45.30 -26.75
N ALA A 750 16.46 44.78 -25.67
CA ALA A 750 17.19 43.97 -24.69
C ALA A 750 17.24 42.48 -25.06
N ASP A 751 16.62 42.05 -26.17
CA ASP A 751 16.69 40.67 -26.62
C ASP A 751 18.11 40.32 -27.10
N THR A 752 18.58 39.15 -26.69
CA THR A 752 19.90 38.63 -27.02
C THR A 752 19.75 37.38 -27.88
N VAL A 753 20.27 37.43 -29.10
CA VAL A 753 20.42 36.25 -29.97
C VAL A 753 21.79 35.64 -29.74
N ILE A 754 21.85 34.32 -29.63
CA ILE A 754 23.09 33.55 -29.45
C ILE A 754 23.16 32.49 -30.55
N GLU A 755 24.17 32.63 -31.40
CA GLU A 755 24.47 31.74 -32.52
C GLU A 755 25.93 31.27 -32.41
N ALA A 756 26.18 29.96 -32.44
CA ALA A 756 27.54 29.45 -32.50
C ALA A 756 28.02 29.29 -33.95
N SER A 757 29.32 29.12 -34.14
CA SER A 757 29.89 28.89 -35.47
C SER A 757 29.42 27.57 -36.06
N ASP A 758 29.17 27.54 -37.37
CA ASP A 758 28.76 26.35 -38.15
C ASP A 758 27.39 25.77 -37.77
N GLU A 759 26.50 26.57 -37.19
CA GLU A 759 25.17 26.12 -36.78
C GLU A 759 24.09 26.28 -37.86
N GLY A 760 24.25 27.21 -38.80
CA GLY A 760 23.14 27.51 -39.69
C GLY A 760 23.41 28.56 -40.75
N ARG A 761 22.34 28.94 -41.45
CA ARG A 761 22.22 30.27 -42.05
C ARG A 761 20.96 30.91 -41.48
N ASP A 762 21.15 31.89 -40.62
CA ASP A 762 20.15 32.30 -39.64
C ASP A 762 19.68 33.72 -39.87
N MET A 763 18.44 33.99 -39.48
CA MET A 763 17.78 35.27 -39.72
C MET A 763 17.22 35.89 -38.45
N VAL A 764 17.57 37.15 -38.19
CA VAL A 764 16.87 37.99 -37.22
C VAL A 764 15.77 38.79 -37.92
N ARG A 765 14.54 38.65 -37.45
CA ARG A 765 13.39 39.50 -37.80
C ARG A 765 13.13 40.47 -36.66
N SER A 766 13.48 41.74 -36.84
CA SER A 766 13.40 42.73 -35.76
C SER A 766 12.31 43.78 -36.00
N SER A 767 11.47 44.06 -35.00
CA SER A 767 10.59 45.24 -35.00
C SER A 767 11.19 46.46 -34.29
N VAL A 768 12.43 46.36 -33.81
CA VAL A 768 13.22 47.44 -33.18
C VAL A 768 14.55 47.62 -33.91
N SER A 769 15.30 48.68 -33.58
CA SER A 769 16.67 48.79 -34.06
C SER A 769 17.52 47.71 -33.43
N TYR A 770 18.34 47.01 -34.22
CA TYR A 770 19.08 45.85 -33.76
C TYR A 770 20.46 45.73 -34.43
N THR A 771 21.36 45.02 -33.76
CA THR A 771 22.68 44.65 -34.27
C THR A 771 22.74 43.12 -34.26
N LEU A 772 23.03 42.52 -35.41
CA LEU A 772 23.12 41.06 -35.52
C LEU A 772 24.22 40.55 -34.58
N ALA A 773 23.92 39.47 -33.86
CA ALA A 773 24.92 38.76 -33.08
C ALA A 773 25.99 38.14 -34.00
N ASP A 774 27.14 37.78 -33.45
CA ASP A 774 28.13 36.99 -34.19
C ASP A 774 27.48 35.73 -34.78
N ASN A 775 27.93 35.30 -35.96
CA ASN A 775 27.44 34.12 -36.69
C ASN A 775 26.03 34.21 -37.29
N VAL A 776 25.29 35.31 -37.14
CA VAL A 776 24.00 35.49 -37.83
C VAL A 776 24.22 36.17 -39.19
N GLU A 777 23.71 35.59 -40.28
CA GLU A 777 23.91 36.11 -41.64
C GLU A 777 22.82 37.09 -42.08
N ASP A 778 21.57 36.86 -41.74
CA ASP A 778 20.44 37.60 -42.32
C ASP A 778 19.72 38.47 -41.28
N GLY A 779 19.31 39.67 -41.69
CA GLY A 779 18.52 40.59 -40.88
C GLY A 779 17.37 41.19 -41.67
N LEU A 780 16.18 41.21 -41.09
CA LEU A 780 14.96 41.78 -41.68
C LEU A 780 14.27 42.71 -40.68
N LEU A 781 14.10 43.98 -41.06
CA LEU A 781 13.29 44.92 -40.30
C LEU A 781 11.79 44.72 -40.59
N LEU A 782 11.01 44.62 -39.53
CA LEU A 782 9.55 44.53 -39.59
C LEU A 782 8.91 45.92 -39.38
N GLY A 783 7.62 46.02 -39.70
CA GLY A 783 6.84 47.24 -39.46
C GLY A 783 7.08 48.34 -40.51
N ARG A 784 6.97 49.60 -40.07
CA ARG A 784 7.09 50.81 -40.93
C ARG A 784 7.88 51.94 -40.25
N GLY A 785 8.54 51.62 -39.13
CA GLY A 785 9.30 52.59 -38.36
C GLY A 785 10.65 52.86 -38.99
N ALA A 786 11.20 54.05 -38.75
CA ALA A 786 12.60 54.34 -39.04
C ALA A 786 13.49 53.60 -38.03
N LEU A 787 14.16 52.54 -38.47
CA LEU A 787 14.95 51.65 -37.62
C LEU A 787 16.38 51.50 -38.15
N LYS A 788 17.31 51.14 -37.25
CA LYS A 788 18.69 50.78 -37.61
C LYS A 788 18.85 49.26 -37.59
N LEU A 789 19.45 48.70 -38.62
CA LEU A 789 19.92 47.32 -38.62
C LEU A 789 21.42 47.33 -38.93
N THR A 790 22.22 46.77 -38.03
CA THR A 790 23.68 46.66 -38.17
C THR A 790 24.06 45.19 -38.30
N GLY A 791 24.88 44.84 -39.29
CA GLY A 791 25.47 43.52 -39.48
C GLY A 791 26.58 43.22 -38.47
N ASN A 792 27.39 42.22 -38.79
CA ASN A 792 28.54 41.76 -38.01
C ASN A 792 29.80 41.72 -38.90
N SER A 793 30.64 40.68 -38.80
CA SER A 793 31.85 40.55 -39.63
C SER A 793 31.70 39.55 -40.78
N LEU A 794 30.50 39.00 -40.96
CA LEU A 794 30.14 38.06 -42.02
C LEU A 794 29.58 38.79 -43.23
N ASN A 795 29.35 38.03 -44.30
CA ASN A 795 28.62 38.50 -45.47
C ASN A 795 27.12 38.55 -45.15
N ASN A 796 26.63 39.69 -44.67
CA ASN A 796 25.27 39.85 -44.20
C ASN A 796 24.28 40.20 -45.32
N THR A 797 23.04 39.70 -45.22
CA THR A 797 21.91 40.21 -46.01
C THR A 797 20.98 41.00 -45.09
N LEU A 798 20.99 42.33 -45.20
CA LEU A 798 20.18 43.23 -44.40
C LEU A 798 19.05 43.81 -45.25
N THR A 799 17.80 43.54 -44.85
CA THR A 799 16.60 44.04 -45.53
C THR A 799 15.83 45.00 -44.61
N GLY A 800 15.62 46.22 -45.08
CA GLY A 800 14.81 47.25 -44.46
C GLY A 800 13.31 47.05 -44.62
N ASN A 801 12.56 48.00 -44.06
CA ASN A 801 11.11 48.10 -44.12
C ASN A 801 10.70 49.33 -44.96
N SER A 802 9.45 49.78 -44.86
CA SER A 802 8.98 50.94 -45.66
C SER A 802 9.24 52.32 -45.01
N GLY A 803 10.10 52.40 -44.01
CA GLY A 803 10.46 53.63 -43.30
C GLY A 803 11.92 54.00 -43.58
N ALA A 804 12.31 55.22 -43.25
CA ALA A 804 13.70 55.68 -43.40
C ALA A 804 14.66 54.88 -42.50
N ASN A 805 15.33 53.88 -43.05
CA ASN A 805 16.16 52.93 -42.34
C ASN A 805 17.64 53.28 -42.43
N ILE A 806 18.39 52.87 -41.41
CA ILE A 806 19.85 52.90 -41.43
C ILE A 806 20.33 51.46 -41.51
N LEU A 807 20.90 51.07 -42.65
CA LEU A 807 21.51 49.75 -42.86
C LEU A 807 23.03 49.90 -42.86
N ASP A 808 23.67 49.18 -41.96
CA ASP A 808 25.11 49.25 -41.71
C ASP A 808 25.66 47.83 -41.81
N GLY A 809 26.34 47.50 -42.92
CA GLY A 809 26.88 46.15 -43.15
C GLY A 809 27.87 45.73 -42.08
N ALA A 810 28.54 46.70 -41.45
CA ALA A 810 29.80 46.51 -40.75
C ALA A 810 30.82 45.87 -41.71
N GLY A 811 31.53 44.81 -41.33
CA GLY A 811 32.56 44.25 -42.20
C GLY A 811 32.07 43.01 -42.93
N GLY A 812 32.46 42.82 -44.19
CA GLY A 812 32.07 41.65 -44.94
C GLY A 812 31.91 41.94 -46.42
N THR A 813 31.16 41.08 -47.11
CA THR A 813 30.58 41.38 -48.42
C THR A 813 29.07 41.36 -48.26
N ASP A 814 28.49 42.53 -48.06
CA ASP A 814 27.12 42.66 -47.60
C ASP A 814 26.13 42.93 -48.73
N THR A 815 24.87 42.55 -48.52
CA THR A 815 23.74 42.98 -49.35
C THR A 815 22.79 43.80 -48.49
N LEU A 816 22.68 45.09 -48.79
CA LEU A 816 21.87 46.06 -48.07
C LEU A 816 20.68 46.48 -48.94
N ASP A 817 19.46 46.20 -48.50
CA ASP A 817 18.22 46.41 -49.26
C ASP A 817 17.25 47.21 -48.40
N GLY A 818 17.28 48.56 -48.43
CA GLY A 818 16.46 49.35 -47.51
C GLY A 818 14.98 49.38 -47.86
N GLY A 819 14.63 49.03 -49.09
CA GLY A 819 13.24 48.91 -49.51
C GLY A 819 12.68 50.24 -50.01
N ALA A 820 11.79 50.86 -49.22
CA ALA A 820 11.16 52.13 -49.58
C ALA A 820 11.29 53.08 -48.40
N GLY A 821 11.58 54.35 -48.64
CA GLY A 821 11.92 55.28 -47.58
C GLY A 821 13.03 56.20 -48.02
N ASN A 822 13.55 56.99 -47.09
CA ASN A 822 14.80 57.71 -47.30
C ASN A 822 15.84 56.99 -46.45
N ASP A 823 16.55 56.08 -47.07
CA ASP A 823 17.39 55.11 -46.41
C ASP A 823 18.86 55.57 -46.42
N THR A 824 19.61 55.10 -45.43
CA THR A 824 21.02 55.39 -45.26
C THR A 824 21.82 54.11 -45.17
N TYR A 825 22.82 53.99 -46.03
CA TYR A 825 23.68 52.82 -46.17
C TYR A 825 25.09 53.14 -45.70
N TYR A 826 25.68 52.27 -44.90
CA TYR A 826 27.12 52.29 -44.60
C TYR A 826 27.78 51.10 -45.25
N VAL A 827 28.80 51.38 -46.08
CA VAL A 827 29.56 50.38 -46.84
C VAL A 827 31.05 50.53 -46.53
N ASP A 828 31.71 49.40 -46.32
CA ASP A 828 33.13 49.33 -45.97
C ASP A 828 33.94 48.42 -46.90
N SER A 829 33.26 47.74 -47.82
CA SER A 829 33.83 46.85 -48.81
C SER A 829 33.37 47.24 -50.21
N THR A 830 34.27 47.16 -51.19
CA THR A 830 33.91 47.43 -52.60
C THR A 830 32.99 46.35 -53.18
N ASP A 831 32.88 45.21 -52.50
CA ASP A 831 32.05 44.09 -52.91
C ASP A 831 30.62 44.19 -52.32
N ASP A 832 30.35 45.16 -51.44
CA ASP A 832 29.01 45.41 -50.90
C ASP A 832 28.01 45.73 -52.03
N LEU A 833 26.77 45.27 -51.86
CA LEU A 833 25.68 45.47 -52.79
C LEU A 833 24.54 46.23 -52.13
N ILE A 834 24.27 47.44 -52.59
CA ILE A 834 23.07 48.20 -52.21
C ILE A 834 21.95 47.93 -53.23
N ILE A 835 20.74 47.65 -52.73
CA ILE A 835 19.54 47.41 -53.52
C ILE A 835 18.45 48.42 -53.14
N GLU A 836 18.36 49.51 -53.92
CA GLU A 836 17.28 50.49 -53.79
C GLU A 836 16.12 50.20 -54.72
N ARG A 837 15.00 49.80 -54.13
CA ARG A 837 13.75 49.54 -54.87
C ARG A 837 12.79 50.72 -54.84
N GLY A 838 13.04 51.73 -54.02
CA GLY A 838 12.36 53.02 -54.07
C GLY A 838 12.45 53.61 -55.48
N THR A 839 11.32 54.02 -56.04
CA THR A 839 11.29 54.71 -57.35
C THR A 839 10.68 56.11 -57.22
N SER A 840 10.41 56.56 -56.01
CA SER A 840 9.82 57.87 -55.78
C SER A 840 10.89 58.94 -55.90
N LEU A 841 10.72 59.90 -56.79
CA LEU A 841 11.64 61.05 -56.92
C LEU A 841 11.67 61.99 -55.68
N LYS A 842 10.94 61.66 -54.62
CA LYS A 842 10.97 62.36 -53.32
C LYS A 842 11.78 61.59 -52.28
N GLU A 843 11.99 60.31 -52.51
CA GLU A 843 12.92 59.50 -51.73
C GLU A 843 14.33 60.00 -52.06
N ILE A 844 15.14 60.12 -51.03
CA ILE A 844 16.52 60.59 -51.15
C ILE A 844 17.34 59.65 -50.28
N ASP A 845 18.09 58.80 -50.95
CA ASP A 845 18.84 57.73 -50.34
C ASP A 845 20.33 58.08 -50.31
N SER A 846 20.98 57.72 -49.20
CA SER A 846 22.33 58.19 -48.88
C SER A 846 23.29 57.05 -48.60
N VAL A 847 24.44 57.06 -49.26
CA VAL A 847 25.53 56.11 -49.01
C VAL A 847 26.67 56.82 -48.30
N PHE A 848 27.11 56.25 -47.18
CA PHE A 848 28.35 56.59 -46.50
C PHE A 848 29.36 55.48 -46.80
N SER A 849 30.40 55.80 -47.56
CA SER A 849 31.39 54.82 -47.99
C SER A 849 32.75 55.11 -47.36
N SER A 850 33.44 54.09 -46.88
CA SER A 850 34.86 54.18 -46.49
C SER A 850 35.82 53.64 -47.56
N VAL A 851 35.27 53.22 -48.71
CA VAL A 851 35.97 52.69 -49.88
C VAL A 851 35.57 53.44 -51.15
N ASN A 852 36.22 53.13 -52.28
CA ASN A 852 35.78 53.62 -53.58
C ASN A 852 34.35 53.14 -53.84
N TRP A 853 33.47 54.04 -54.30
CA TRP A 853 32.07 53.71 -54.45
C TRP A 853 31.45 54.32 -55.71
N THR A 854 30.63 53.51 -56.37
CA THR A 854 29.78 53.95 -57.49
C THR A 854 28.32 53.79 -57.08
N LEU A 855 27.55 54.89 -57.11
CA LEU A 855 26.14 54.84 -56.80
C LEU A 855 25.37 53.95 -57.80
N GLY A 856 24.65 52.97 -57.26
CA GLY A 856 23.68 52.17 -58.01
C GLY A 856 22.44 52.97 -58.41
N ALA A 857 21.46 52.34 -59.05
CA ALA A 857 20.20 53.00 -59.41
C ALA A 857 19.43 53.49 -58.17
N ASN A 858 18.70 54.60 -58.30
CA ASN A 858 17.86 55.20 -57.25
C ASN A 858 18.61 55.68 -56.00
N LEU A 859 19.93 55.84 -56.07
CA LEU A 859 20.72 56.48 -55.01
C LEU A 859 21.11 57.90 -55.42
N GLU A 860 20.89 58.88 -54.55
CA GLU A 860 21.17 60.29 -54.84
C GLU A 860 22.43 60.79 -54.17
N ASN A 861 22.67 60.43 -52.90
CA ASN A 861 23.77 61.00 -52.13
C ASN A 861 24.88 59.99 -51.89
N LEU A 862 26.13 60.42 -52.11
CA LEU A 862 27.33 59.71 -51.69
C LEU A 862 28.16 60.62 -50.77
N THR A 863 28.55 60.12 -49.61
CA THR A 863 29.52 60.76 -48.73
C THR A 863 30.68 59.79 -48.52
N LEU A 864 31.87 60.18 -48.97
CA LEU A 864 33.10 59.46 -48.69
C LEU A 864 33.53 59.80 -47.26
N THR A 865 33.95 58.78 -46.52
CA THR A 865 34.34 58.88 -45.12
C THR A 865 35.81 58.52 -44.95
N GLY A 866 36.36 58.75 -43.76
CA GLY A 866 37.79 58.52 -43.49
C GLY A 866 38.68 59.61 -44.09
N SER A 867 39.91 59.23 -44.45
CA SER A 867 40.92 60.16 -44.99
C SER A 867 41.76 59.52 -46.11
N ALA A 868 41.26 58.43 -46.70
CA ALA A 868 41.92 57.79 -47.82
C ALA A 868 41.59 58.55 -49.11
N ASN A 869 42.48 58.46 -50.10
CA ASN A 869 42.24 58.98 -51.43
C ASN A 869 41.22 58.06 -52.13
N LEU A 870 39.95 58.47 -52.15
CA LEU A 870 38.85 57.63 -52.61
C LEU A 870 38.22 58.15 -53.90
N GLU A 871 37.65 57.24 -54.67
CA GLU A 871 36.87 57.55 -55.86
C GLU A 871 35.38 57.47 -55.56
N GLY A 872 34.64 58.54 -55.88
CA GLY A 872 33.20 58.62 -55.76
C GLY A 872 32.56 58.87 -57.11
N THR A 873 31.80 57.90 -57.61
CA THR A 873 31.09 57.99 -58.90
C THR A 873 29.59 57.97 -58.68
N GLY A 874 28.87 58.91 -59.30
CA GLY A 874 27.42 58.98 -59.31
C GLY A 874 26.79 58.05 -60.35
N ASN A 875 25.54 58.33 -60.70
CA ASN A 875 24.77 57.61 -61.68
C ASN A 875 24.13 58.60 -62.68
N ALA A 876 22.97 58.28 -63.27
CA ALA A 876 22.29 59.16 -64.22
C ALA A 876 21.30 60.14 -63.56
N LEU A 877 21.13 60.08 -62.24
CA LEU A 877 20.28 60.97 -61.44
C LEU A 877 21.05 62.24 -61.06
N ASN A 878 20.39 63.19 -60.40
CA ASN A 878 21.06 64.35 -59.84
C ASN A 878 21.70 63.96 -58.51
N ASN A 879 22.99 63.71 -58.54
CA ASN A 879 23.75 63.22 -57.39
C ASN A 879 24.35 64.34 -56.56
N ARG A 880 24.44 64.12 -55.26
CA ARG A 880 25.27 64.92 -54.36
C ARG A 880 26.40 64.04 -53.85
N ILE A 881 27.62 64.32 -54.28
CA ILE A 881 28.82 63.58 -53.88
C ILE A 881 29.69 64.49 -53.02
N THR A 882 29.95 64.05 -51.80
CA THR A 882 30.84 64.75 -50.84
C THR A 882 32.06 63.88 -50.58
N GLY A 883 33.23 64.40 -50.88
CA GLY A 883 34.53 63.81 -50.60
C GLY A 883 34.91 63.86 -49.12
N ASN A 884 36.03 63.22 -48.81
CA ASN A 884 36.64 63.18 -47.50
C ASN A 884 37.87 64.12 -47.46
N ALA A 885 38.81 63.89 -46.54
CA ALA A 885 40.00 64.74 -46.40
C ALA A 885 41.22 64.27 -47.24
N GLY A 886 41.06 63.24 -48.06
CA GLY A 886 42.09 62.75 -48.97
C GLY A 886 41.91 63.31 -50.38
N ASP A 887 42.88 63.06 -51.26
CA ASP A 887 42.79 63.48 -52.67
C ASP A 887 41.75 62.60 -53.39
N ASN A 888 40.56 63.13 -53.67
CA ASN A 888 39.43 62.35 -54.18
C ASN A 888 39.22 62.54 -55.69
N LEU A 889 38.75 61.49 -56.36
CA LEU A 889 38.22 61.57 -57.73
C LEU A 889 36.70 61.55 -57.66
N LEU A 890 36.05 62.67 -57.98
CA LEU A 890 34.61 62.83 -57.91
C LEU A 890 34.02 62.95 -59.32
N ASP A 891 33.18 62.00 -59.71
CA ASP A 891 32.49 61.97 -61.00
C ASP A 891 30.98 61.87 -60.78
N GLY A 892 30.23 62.90 -61.13
CA GLY A 892 28.78 62.93 -60.95
C GLY A 892 28.01 61.96 -61.86
N GLY A 893 28.60 61.60 -63.00
CA GLY A 893 27.87 61.03 -64.12
C GLY A 893 27.07 62.08 -64.89
N ALA A 894 26.07 61.65 -65.66
CA ALA A 894 25.35 62.50 -66.63
C ALA A 894 24.33 63.48 -66.01
N GLY A 895 24.17 63.45 -64.69
CA GLY A 895 23.13 64.13 -63.91
C GLY A 895 23.28 65.65 -63.88
N ILE A 896 22.50 66.31 -63.02
CA ILE A 896 22.82 67.68 -62.58
C ILE A 896 23.36 67.54 -61.17
N ASP A 897 24.68 67.50 -61.07
CA ASP A 897 25.33 66.98 -59.89
C ASP A 897 25.90 68.09 -59.01
N THR A 898 26.06 67.79 -57.73
CA THR A 898 26.79 68.63 -56.77
C THR A 898 27.97 67.84 -56.25
N LEU A 899 29.18 68.23 -56.67
CA LEU A 899 30.43 67.60 -56.27
C LEU A 899 31.16 68.51 -55.27
N ILE A 900 31.55 67.96 -54.13
CA ILE A 900 32.18 68.68 -53.03
C ILE A 900 33.44 67.90 -52.66
N GLY A 901 34.63 68.42 -52.95
CA GLY A 901 35.91 67.76 -52.71
C GLY A 901 36.24 67.70 -51.24
N GLY A 902 36.43 68.86 -50.62
CA GLY A 902 36.65 68.96 -49.18
C GLY A 902 38.01 69.57 -48.88
N THR A 903 38.95 68.75 -48.43
CA THR A 903 40.37 69.13 -48.29
C THR A 903 41.19 68.03 -48.93
N GLY A 904 42.31 68.37 -49.56
CA GLY A 904 43.06 67.45 -50.42
C GLY A 904 43.17 68.02 -51.82
N ASN A 905 43.89 67.34 -52.70
CA ASN A 905 43.96 67.68 -54.12
C ASN A 905 42.89 66.89 -54.87
N ASP A 906 41.70 67.44 -55.00
CA ASP A 906 40.55 66.77 -55.56
C ASP A 906 40.49 66.91 -57.08
N THR A 907 40.00 65.87 -57.75
CA THR A 907 39.73 65.86 -59.18
C THR A 907 38.23 65.72 -59.42
N TYR A 908 37.64 66.74 -60.05
CA TYR A 908 36.23 66.79 -60.42
C TYR A 908 36.05 66.44 -61.89
N VAL A 909 35.26 65.41 -62.20
CA VAL A 909 34.85 65.09 -63.57
C VAL A 909 33.49 65.74 -63.85
N VAL A 910 33.42 66.50 -64.93
CA VAL A 910 32.25 67.30 -65.29
C VAL A 910 31.81 66.99 -66.71
N ASP A 911 30.58 66.53 -66.87
CA ASP A 911 30.00 66.25 -68.18
C ASP A 911 28.72 67.06 -68.47
N ASN A 912 28.21 67.79 -67.47
CA ASN A 912 27.04 68.62 -67.59
C ASN A 912 27.34 70.06 -67.15
N LEU A 913 26.96 71.04 -67.98
CA LEU A 913 27.17 72.47 -67.69
C LEU A 913 26.44 72.95 -66.43
N ARG A 914 25.48 72.16 -65.92
CA ARG A 914 24.70 72.49 -64.73
C ARG A 914 25.26 71.86 -63.45
N ASP A 915 26.35 71.09 -63.55
CA ASP A 915 27.03 70.57 -62.37
C ASP A 915 27.55 71.72 -61.51
N THR A 916 27.51 71.51 -60.20
CA THR A 916 27.96 72.47 -59.19
C THR A 916 29.13 71.88 -58.45
N LEU A 917 30.30 72.50 -58.61
CA LEU A 917 31.52 72.14 -57.89
C LEU A 917 31.65 73.09 -56.70
N ILE A 918 31.91 72.52 -55.54
CA ILE A 918 32.09 73.28 -54.30
C ILE A 918 33.42 72.88 -53.70
N GLU A 919 34.43 73.74 -53.92
CA GLU A 919 35.71 73.65 -53.23
C GLU A 919 35.77 74.70 -52.11
N THR A 920 35.95 74.22 -50.88
CA THR A 920 35.92 75.06 -49.68
C THR A 920 37.30 75.29 -49.08
N SER A 921 38.29 74.49 -49.46
CA SER A 921 39.66 74.74 -49.06
C SER A 921 40.18 76.05 -49.68
N THR A 922 41.07 76.70 -48.95
CA THR A 922 41.77 77.92 -49.40
C THR A 922 43.28 77.77 -49.24
N LEU A 923 43.75 76.54 -49.05
CA LEU A 923 45.16 76.21 -48.88
C LEU A 923 45.84 76.24 -50.24
N ALA A 924 46.74 77.18 -50.46
CA ALA A 924 47.48 77.30 -51.73
C ALA A 924 48.40 76.10 -52.07
N SER A 925 48.57 75.14 -51.15
CA SER A 925 49.27 73.88 -51.40
C SER A 925 48.38 72.78 -51.95
N GLU A 926 47.05 72.96 -51.84
CA GLU A 926 46.05 72.08 -52.41
C GLU A 926 45.74 72.60 -53.82
N ILE A 927 45.73 71.68 -54.78
CA ILE A 927 45.63 71.93 -56.21
C ILE A 927 44.51 71.05 -56.75
N ASP A 928 43.37 71.68 -57.00
CA ASP A 928 42.16 71.01 -57.41
C ASP A 928 42.00 71.07 -58.93
N THR A 929 41.59 69.94 -59.51
CA THR A 929 41.58 69.75 -60.96
C THR A 929 40.17 69.45 -61.46
N VAL A 930 39.71 70.22 -62.45
CA VAL A 930 38.49 69.93 -63.19
C VAL A 930 38.83 69.25 -64.52
N ARG A 931 38.22 68.10 -64.77
CA ARG A 931 38.25 67.39 -66.06
C ARG A 931 36.87 67.53 -66.71
N ALA A 932 36.73 68.45 -67.66
CA ALA A 932 35.44 68.80 -68.23
C ALA A 932 35.27 68.27 -69.66
N SER A 933 34.16 67.60 -69.98
CA SER A 933 33.79 67.24 -71.37
C SER A 933 32.80 68.22 -72.00
N VAL A 934 32.54 69.33 -71.29
CA VAL A 934 31.73 70.48 -71.70
C VAL A 934 32.55 71.77 -71.59
N ASN A 935 32.01 72.88 -72.10
CA ASN A 935 32.59 74.19 -71.82
C ASN A 935 32.60 74.41 -70.32
N TRP A 936 33.72 74.89 -69.77
CA TRP A 936 33.84 75.05 -68.33
C TRP A 936 34.55 76.35 -67.93
N THR A 937 34.10 76.90 -66.82
CA THR A 937 34.72 78.05 -66.17
C THR A 937 35.03 77.66 -64.73
N LEU A 938 36.30 77.77 -64.33
CA LEU A 938 36.71 77.43 -62.97
C LEU A 938 36.02 78.35 -61.95
N GLY A 939 35.42 77.72 -60.93
CA GLY A 939 34.91 78.40 -59.73
C GLY A 939 36.04 78.89 -58.83
N ALA A 940 35.71 79.40 -57.65
CA ALA A 940 36.75 79.74 -56.66
C ALA A 940 37.50 78.49 -56.18
N ASN A 941 38.77 78.64 -55.82
CA ASN A 941 39.63 77.58 -55.26
C ASN A 941 39.81 76.36 -56.18
N LEU A 942 39.73 76.54 -57.50
CA LEU A 942 40.05 75.49 -58.46
C LEU A 942 41.19 76.01 -59.34
N GLU A 943 42.30 75.27 -59.40
CA GLU A 943 43.52 75.72 -60.06
C GLU A 943 43.63 75.16 -61.48
N ASN A 944 43.25 73.90 -61.69
CA ASN A 944 43.49 73.24 -62.97
C ASN A 944 42.19 72.94 -63.73
N LEU A 945 42.20 73.18 -65.03
CA LEU A 945 41.17 72.74 -65.96
C LEU A 945 41.79 71.94 -67.10
N THR A 946 41.35 70.71 -67.28
CA THR A 946 41.63 69.92 -68.49
C THR A 946 40.33 69.70 -69.25
N LEU A 947 40.26 70.21 -70.48
CA LEU A 947 39.17 69.90 -71.39
C LEU A 947 39.37 68.48 -71.95
N THR A 948 38.31 67.71 -71.91
CA THR A 948 38.27 66.32 -72.37
C THR A 948 37.27 66.17 -73.51
N GLY A 949 37.21 65.00 -74.14
CA GLY A 949 36.33 64.77 -75.28
C GLY A 949 36.88 65.34 -76.60
N THR A 950 36.02 65.47 -77.61
CA THR A 950 36.42 65.78 -79.00
C THR A 950 35.66 66.94 -79.63
N ALA A 951 34.78 67.61 -78.88
CA ALA A 951 34.06 68.79 -79.34
C ALA A 951 34.94 70.04 -79.21
N ASN A 952 34.59 71.11 -79.93
CA ASN A 952 35.19 72.43 -79.76
C ASN A 952 34.74 73.02 -78.42
N LEU A 953 35.46 72.69 -77.36
CA LEU A 953 35.18 73.13 -76.00
C LEU A 953 35.99 74.38 -75.65
N ASN A 954 35.48 75.18 -74.73
CA ASN A 954 36.14 76.38 -74.24
C ASN A 954 36.38 76.27 -72.74
N GLY A 955 37.56 76.71 -72.31
CA GLY A 955 37.99 76.73 -70.92
C GLY A 955 38.23 78.16 -70.47
N THR A 956 37.81 78.49 -69.26
CA THR A 956 38.11 79.78 -68.63
C THR A 956 38.57 79.54 -67.21
N GLY A 957 39.72 80.10 -66.84
CA GLY A 957 40.24 80.07 -65.47
C GLY A 957 39.53 81.09 -64.58
N ASN A 958 40.16 81.43 -63.46
CA ASN A 958 39.64 82.34 -62.45
C ASN A 958 40.68 83.43 -62.12
N GLY A 959 40.88 83.74 -60.84
CA GLY A 959 41.83 84.75 -60.37
C GLY A 959 43.08 84.17 -59.72
N LEU A 960 43.27 82.85 -59.81
CA LEU A 960 44.40 82.09 -59.27
C LEU A 960 45.39 81.75 -60.39
N ASP A 961 46.56 81.24 -60.04
CA ASP A 961 47.54 80.75 -61.02
C ASP A 961 47.02 79.42 -61.61
N ASN A 962 46.37 79.47 -62.77
CA ASN A 962 45.66 78.33 -63.33
C ASN A 962 46.48 77.51 -64.34
N VAL A 963 46.23 76.20 -64.42
CA VAL A 963 46.70 75.36 -65.54
C VAL A 963 45.51 74.94 -66.40
N LEU A 964 45.44 75.44 -67.64
CA LEU A 964 44.39 75.16 -68.60
C LEU A 964 44.94 74.33 -69.76
N ILE A 965 44.41 73.13 -69.94
CA ILE A 965 44.78 72.23 -71.04
C ILE A 965 43.55 72.00 -71.92
N GLY A 966 43.69 72.30 -73.21
CA GLY A 966 42.71 72.04 -74.27
C GLY A 966 42.56 70.56 -74.61
N ASN A 967 41.65 70.28 -75.53
CA ASN A 967 41.55 68.97 -76.19
C ASN A 967 42.03 69.08 -77.64
N SER A 968 41.98 68.00 -78.42
CA SER A 968 42.49 68.01 -79.79
C SER A 968 41.59 68.73 -80.82
N ALA A 969 40.69 69.60 -80.38
CA ALA A 969 39.76 70.35 -81.21
C ALA A 969 39.95 71.84 -80.96
N ASN A 970 39.40 72.68 -81.83
CA ASN A 970 39.60 74.13 -81.73
C ASN A 970 38.98 74.68 -80.43
N ASN A 971 39.82 75.05 -79.47
CA ASN A 971 39.45 75.56 -78.17
C ASN A 971 39.63 77.08 -78.08
N THR A 972 38.84 77.70 -77.21
CA THR A 972 39.17 79.01 -76.64
C THR A 972 39.53 78.83 -75.18
N LEU A 973 40.79 79.13 -74.83
CA LEU A 973 41.31 79.10 -73.47
C LEU A 973 41.56 80.53 -72.98
N ILE A 974 41.00 80.88 -71.83
CA ILE A 974 41.13 82.20 -71.20
C ILE A 974 41.67 81.97 -69.79
N GLY A 975 42.89 82.39 -69.48
CA GLY A 975 43.52 82.22 -68.16
C GLY A 975 42.79 83.02 -67.10
N GLY A 976 42.70 84.34 -67.29
CA GLY A 976 41.99 85.24 -66.40
C GLY A 976 42.95 86.19 -65.70
N ALA A 977 43.06 86.09 -64.38
CA ALA A 977 44.11 86.78 -63.64
C ALA A 977 44.89 85.75 -62.82
N GLY A 978 46.18 85.99 -62.61
CA GLY A 978 47.09 84.97 -62.08
C GLY A 978 48.18 84.67 -63.10
N ASN A 979 49.21 83.92 -62.70
CA ASN A 979 50.24 83.46 -63.62
C ASN A 979 49.80 82.15 -64.25
N ASP A 980 49.11 82.24 -65.38
CA ASP A 980 48.42 81.10 -65.96
C ASP A 980 49.30 80.30 -66.92
N GLN A 981 49.09 78.98 -66.98
CA GLN A 981 49.68 78.09 -67.98
C GLN A 981 48.58 77.56 -68.89
N LEU A 982 48.53 78.02 -70.14
CA LEU A 982 47.56 77.58 -71.14
C LEU A 982 48.25 76.69 -72.18
N ASN A 983 47.64 75.56 -72.51
CA ASN A 983 48.08 74.65 -73.56
C ASN A 983 46.89 74.27 -74.46
N GLY A 984 46.89 74.68 -75.72
CA GLY A 984 45.82 74.35 -76.69
C GLY A 984 45.80 72.89 -77.15
N ASP A 985 46.91 72.18 -77.03
CA ASP A 985 47.12 70.81 -77.54
C ASP A 985 47.09 70.71 -79.07
N ALA A 986 45.95 70.44 -79.71
CA ALA A 986 45.86 70.38 -81.16
C ALA A 986 44.55 70.98 -81.63
N GLY A 987 44.55 71.60 -82.80
CA GLY A 987 43.42 72.39 -83.25
C GLY A 987 43.88 73.78 -83.63
N ASN A 988 42.95 74.61 -84.07
CA ASN A 988 43.22 76.03 -84.27
C ASN A 988 42.67 76.77 -83.05
N ASP A 989 43.54 76.99 -82.08
CA ASP A 989 43.15 77.41 -80.74
C ASP A 989 43.24 78.93 -80.57
N LEU A 990 42.46 79.46 -79.64
CA LEU A 990 42.50 80.86 -79.23
C LEU A 990 42.90 80.91 -77.76
N LEU A 991 44.11 81.41 -77.49
CA LEU A 991 44.67 81.52 -76.15
C LEU A 991 44.72 82.99 -75.72
N ILE A 992 44.09 83.30 -74.59
CA ILE A 992 44.18 84.59 -73.89
C ILE A 992 44.73 84.29 -72.51
N GLY A 993 45.96 84.72 -72.20
CA GLY A 993 46.51 84.60 -70.84
C GLY A 993 45.71 85.46 -69.88
N GLY A 994 45.85 86.78 -70.01
CA GLY A 994 45.11 87.75 -69.22
C GLY A 994 46.05 88.51 -68.30
N LEU A 995 45.62 88.83 -67.07
CA LEU A 995 46.44 89.60 -66.14
C LEU A 995 47.40 88.68 -65.39
N GLY A 996 48.69 88.79 -65.64
CA GLY A 996 49.69 88.07 -64.87
C GLY A 996 50.95 87.85 -65.69
N THR A 997 51.73 86.84 -65.32
CA THR A 997 52.83 86.35 -66.15
C THR A 997 52.44 85.00 -66.70
N ASP A 998 51.94 84.98 -67.92
CA ASP A 998 51.31 83.80 -68.49
C ASP A 998 52.26 83.02 -69.39
N THR A 999 52.09 81.70 -69.42
CA THR A 999 52.76 80.80 -70.35
C THR A 999 51.73 80.17 -71.27
N LEU A 1000 51.80 80.49 -72.55
CA LEU A 1000 50.87 80.06 -73.59
C LEU A 1000 51.58 79.08 -74.53
N THR A 1001 50.97 77.93 -74.77
CA THR A 1001 51.42 76.91 -75.71
C THR A 1001 50.27 76.67 -76.68
N GLY A 1002 50.43 77.02 -77.94
CA GLY A 1002 49.37 76.88 -78.95
C GLY A 1002 49.07 75.41 -79.21
N GLY A 1003 50.13 74.63 -79.38
CA GLY A 1003 50.04 73.25 -79.81
C GLY A 1003 50.19 73.12 -81.31
N SER A 1004 49.55 72.11 -81.91
CA SER A 1004 49.58 71.90 -83.36
C SER A 1004 48.33 72.46 -84.04
N GLY A 1005 48.51 73.37 -84.99
CA GLY A 1005 47.45 73.93 -85.81
C GLY A 1005 47.70 75.41 -86.05
N ALA A 1006 46.68 76.15 -86.48
CA ALA A 1006 46.82 77.58 -86.72
C ALA A 1006 46.26 78.37 -85.54
N ASP A 1007 47.12 78.69 -84.58
CA ASP A 1007 46.72 79.20 -83.28
C ASP A 1007 46.71 80.73 -83.21
N ARG A 1008 45.90 81.28 -82.30
CA ARG A 1008 45.74 82.71 -82.09
C ARG A 1008 45.99 83.06 -80.64
N PHE A 1009 47.12 83.68 -80.38
CA PHE A 1009 47.47 84.26 -79.08
C PHE A 1009 46.94 85.69 -79.02
N VAL A 1010 45.90 85.93 -78.23
CA VAL A 1010 45.15 87.19 -78.23
C VAL A 1010 45.47 88.01 -76.99
N PHE A 1011 45.89 89.25 -77.22
CA PHE A 1011 46.07 90.26 -76.18
C PHE A 1011 45.02 91.36 -76.35
N ASN A 1012 44.08 91.42 -75.41
CA ASN A 1012 42.94 92.32 -75.38
C ASN A 1012 43.24 93.67 -74.74
N LEU A 1013 44.13 93.75 -73.75
CA LEU A 1013 44.39 94.97 -72.96
C LEU A 1013 45.88 95.18 -72.72
N LEU A 1014 46.32 96.45 -72.81
CA LEU A 1014 47.73 96.79 -72.65
C LEU A 1014 48.29 96.46 -71.25
N ASN A 1015 47.44 96.46 -70.22
CA ASN A 1015 47.84 96.19 -68.84
C ASN A 1015 47.92 94.70 -68.48
N GLU A 1016 47.59 93.82 -69.43
CA GLU A 1016 47.77 92.38 -69.29
C GLU A 1016 49.19 91.98 -69.74
N LEU A 1017 49.82 92.80 -70.58
CA LEU A 1017 51.18 92.61 -71.05
C LEU A 1017 52.22 93.26 -70.12
N GLY A 1018 53.24 92.49 -69.70
CA GLY A 1018 54.35 93.00 -68.88
C GLY A 1018 55.68 93.18 -69.61
N LYS A 1019 56.76 93.34 -68.81
CA LYS A 1019 58.15 93.49 -69.28
C LYS A 1019 59.08 92.71 -68.36
N GLY A 1020 60.25 92.31 -68.87
CA GLY A 1020 61.24 91.60 -68.06
C GLY A 1020 60.66 90.29 -67.54
N ASP A 1021 60.75 90.05 -66.24
CA ASP A 1021 60.24 88.81 -65.62
C ASP A 1021 58.70 88.75 -65.58
N ALA A 1022 58.00 89.85 -65.87
CA ALA A 1022 56.53 89.92 -65.88
C ALA A 1022 55.92 89.79 -67.29
N ARG A 1023 56.73 89.44 -68.30
CA ARG A 1023 56.26 89.29 -69.69
C ARG A 1023 55.62 87.92 -69.90
N ASP A 1024 54.63 87.85 -70.78
CA ASP A 1024 54.07 86.57 -71.17
C ASP A 1024 55.01 85.80 -72.10
N ILE A 1025 54.90 84.49 -72.04
CA ILE A 1025 55.76 83.54 -72.77
C ILE A 1025 54.88 82.69 -73.67
N ILE A 1026 55.13 82.77 -74.98
CA ILE A 1026 54.59 81.82 -75.96
C ILE A 1026 55.69 80.79 -76.26
N THR A 1027 55.41 79.51 -76.03
CA THR A 1027 56.45 78.47 -75.96
C THR A 1027 56.77 77.81 -77.30
N ASP A 1028 55.83 77.85 -78.26
CA ASP A 1028 55.87 77.03 -79.48
C ASP A 1028 55.42 77.73 -80.77
N PHE A 1029 55.28 79.07 -80.75
CA PHE A 1029 54.78 79.86 -81.88
C PHE A 1029 55.39 79.45 -83.23
N ASN A 1030 54.53 79.05 -84.18
CA ASN A 1030 54.92 78.51 -85.47
C ASN A 1030 54.17 79.17 -86.64
N SER A 1031 54.81 80.18 -87.24
CA SER A 1031 54.34 80.84 -88.46
C SER A 1031 53.98 79.89 -89.62
N ALA A 1032 54.61 78.71 -89.71
CA ALA A 1032 54.38 77.77 -90.80
C ALA A 1032 53.08 76.98 -90.64
N GLU A 1033 52.62 76.77 -89.40
CA GLU A 1033 51.34 76.10 -89.11
C GLU A 1033 50.17 77.08 -89.19
N GLY A 1034 50.44 78.38 -89.02
CA GLY A 1034 49.51 79.46 -89.31
C GLY A 1034 49.35 80.45 -88.17
N ASP A 1035 50.14 80.31 -87.11
CA ASP A 1035 49.97 81.04 -85.85
C ASP A 1035 49.98 82.56 -86.02
N LYS A 1036 49.19 83.20 -85.15
CA LYS A 1036 49.01 84.64 -85.12
C LYS A 1036 49.06 85.18 -83.70
N ILE A 1037 49.82 86.25 -83.53
CA ILE A 1037 49.70 87.13 -82.36
C ILE A 1037 48.68 88.22 -82.70
N ASP A 1038 47.59 88.26 -81.96
CA ASP A 1038 46.52 89.22 -82.17
C ASP A 1038 46.57 90.35 -81.15
N LEU A 1039 46.93 91.52 -81.65
CA LEU A 1039 47.01 92.78 -80.92
C LEU A 1039 45.90 93.75 -81.33
N SER A 1040 44.93 93.31 -82.15
CA SER A 1040 43.96 94.20 -82.80
C SER A 1040 43.02 94.94 -81.84
N LYS A 1041 42.92 94.49 -80.58
CA LYS A 1041 42.16 95.18 -79.54
C LYS A 1041 42.97 96.22 -78.77
N LEU A 1042 44.30 96.19 -78.88
CA LEU A 1042 45.17 97.17 -78.27
C LEU A 1042 45.16 98.46 -79.09
N ASP A 1043 45.12 99.60 -78.41
CA ASP A 1043 45.39 100.86 -79.08
C ASP A 1043 46.89 101.02 -79.28
N ALA A 1044 47.33 100.83 -80.53
CA ALA A 1044 48.73 100.95 -80.90
C ALA A 1044 49.30 102.36 -80.62
N ASN A 1045 48.46 103.39 -80.46
CA ASN A 1045 48.95 104.74 -80.16
C ASN A 1045 48.03 105.47 -79.19
N VAL A 1046 48.35 105.35 -77.89
CA VAL A 1046 47.58 105.98 -76.79
C VAL A 1046 47.58 107.52 -76.82
N LEU A 1047 48.40 108.14 -77.67
CA LEU A 1047 48.44 109.59 -77.87
C LEU A 1047 47.50 110.05 -78.98
N ALA A 1048 46.99 109.14 -79.81
CA ALA A 1048 46.06 109.41 -80.90
C ALA A 1048 44.61 109.05 -80.51
N LYS A 1049 43.63 109.67 -81.18
CA LYS A 1049 42.21 109.37 -80.93
C LYS A 1049 41.76 108.15 -81.74
N GLY A 1050 41.07 107.22 -81.08
CA GLY A 1050 40.57 105.98 -81.69
C GLY A 1050 41.57 104.84 -81.52
N ILE A 1051 41.15 103.60 -81.78
CA ILE A 1051 42.04 102.42 -81.72
C ILE A 1051 42.90 102.42 -82.98
N ASN A 1052 44.22 102.56 -82.81
CA ASN A 1052 45.19 102.54 -83.88
C ASN A 1052 45.77 101.13 -84.05
N THR A 1053 46.22 100.81 -85.27
CA THR A 1053 46.81 99.50 -85.60
C THR A 1053 48.32 99.51 -85.47
N PHE A 1054 48.90 98.37 -85.09
CA PHE A 1054 50.35 98.23 -84.97
C PHE A 1054 51.02 98.02 -86.34
N SER A 1055 52.21 98.60 -86.50
CA SER A 1055 53.07 98.40 -87.67
C SER A 1055 54.34 97.64 -87.27
N PHE A 1056 54.60 96.51 -87.94
CA PHE A 1056 55.83 95.74 -87.71
C PHE A 1056 57.02 96.35 -88.46
N ILE A 1057 58.08 96.68 -87.73
CA ILE A 1057 59.29 97.36 -88.27
C ILE A 1057 60.52 96.44 -88.34
N GLY A 1058 60.36 95.13 -88.18
CA GLY A 1058 61.50 94.20 -88.14
C GLY A 1058 62.30 94.32 -86.85
N ALA A 1059 63.62 94.40 -86.94
CA ALA A 1059 64.53 94.56 -85.80
C ALA A 1059 64.94 96.03 -85.53
N ASP A 1060 64.43 96.96 -86.35
CA ASP A 1060 64.79 98.37 -86.24
C ASP A 1060 64.36 98.97 -84.89
N ALA A 1061 65.10 99.97 -84.40
CA ALA A 1061 64.72 100.69 -83.18
C ALA A 1061 63.43 101.49 -83.40
N PHE A 1062 62.61 101.64 -82.35
CA PHE A 1062 61.38 102.41 -82.42
C PHE A 1062 61.65 103.87 -82.83
N SER A 1063 60.88 104.35 -83.80
CA SER A 1063 60.89 105.72 -84.30
C SER A 1063 59.58 106.46 -84.06
N ALA A 1064 58.50 105.75 -83.72
CA ALA A 1064 57.17 106.29 -83.46
C ALA A 1064 56.33 105.34 -82.58
N ALA A 1065 55.26 105.85 -81.97
CA ALA A 1065 54.21 105.04 -81.37
C ALA A 1065 53.51 104.17 -82.43
N GLY A 1066 52.95 103.05 -82.01
CA GLY A 1066 52.25 102.09 -82.86
C GLY A 1066 53.18 101.18 -83.62
N GLN A 1067 54.41 101.01 -83.14
CA GLN A 1067 55.40 100.14 -83.75
C GLN A 1067 55.61 98.89 -82.89
N VAL A 1068 55.76 97.75 -83.57
CA VAL A 1068 56.18 96.48 -82.97
C VAL A 1068 57.46 96.03 -83.65
N ARG A 1069 58.43 95.56 -82.88
CA ARG A 1069 59.72 95.05 -83.37
C ARG A 1069 60.04 93.72 -82.74
N PHE A 1070 60.79 92.86 -83.43
CA PHE A 1070 61.19 91.54 -82.95
C PHE A 1070 62.71 91.43 -82.92
N VAL A 1071 63.28 91.19 -81.73
CA VAL A 1071 64.73 91.07 -81.48
C VAL A 1071 64.95 90.05 -80.36
N ASP A 1072 65.97 89.19 -80.49
CA ASP A 1072 66.39 88.23 -79.45
C ASP A 1072 65.22 87.42 -78.85
N HIS A 1073 64.40 86.82 -79.74
CA HIS A 1073 63.24 85.99 -79.38
C HIS A 1073 62.09 86.74 -78.69
N ILE A 1074 62.16 88.07 -78.55
CA ILE A 1074 61.13 88.88 -77.89
C ILE A 1074 60.46 89.83 -78.89
N LEU A 1075 59.13 89.86 -78.84
CA LEU A 1075 58.31 90.85 -79.51
C LEU A 1075 58.11 92.05 -78.59
N TYR A 1076 58.65 93.19 -78.98
CA TYR A 1076 58.55 94.45 -78.25
C TYR A 1076 57.51 95.34 -78.93
N GLY A 1077 56.56 95.87 -78.17
CA GLY A 1077 55.62 96.88 -78.67
C GLY A 1077 55.82 98.24 -78.04
N ASN A 1078 55.55 99.31 -78.79
CA ASN A 1078 55.61 100.70 -78.31
C ASN A 1078 54.35 101.46 -78.71
N VAL A 1079 53.68 102.07 -77.74
CA VAL A 1079 52.42 102.78 -77.89
C VAL A 1079 52.49 104.27 -77.60
N ASN A 1080 53.58 104.76 -77.01
CA ASN A 1080 53.70 106.16 -76.56
C ASN A 1080 54.87 106.94 -77.21
N ALA A 1081 55.55 106.34 -78.20
CA ALA A 1081 56.69 106.90 -78.92
C ALA A 1081 57.95 107.16 -78.06
N THR A 1082 58.06 106.55 -76.88
CA THR A 1082 59.33 106.54 -76.13
C THR A 1082 60.33 105.55 -76.77
N PRO A 1083 61.64 105.65 -76.48
CA PRO A 1083 62.62 104.70 -77.04
C PRO A 1083 62.50 103.27 -76.49
N ASP A 1084 61.92 103.12 -75.30
CA ASP A 1084 61.78 101.83 -74.62
C ASP A 1084 60.49 101.13 -75.05
N ALA A 1085 60.45 99.80 -75.00
CA ALA A 1085 59.23 99.06 -75.25
C ALA A 1085 58.20 99.35 -74.14
N ASP A 1086 56.92 99.41 -74.49
CA ASP A 1086 55.79 99.52 -73.57
C ASP A 1086 55.28 98.16 -73.11
N PHE A 1087 55.54 97.09 -73.86
CA PHE A 1087 55.33 95.71 -73.45
C PHE A 1087 56.27 94.73 -74.19
N GLU A 1088 56.38 93.53 -73.65
CA GLU A 1088 57.19 92.42 -74.17
C GLU A 1088 56.36 91.14 -74.23
N ILE A 1089 56.55 90.34 -75.29
CA ILE A 1089 56.06 88.96 -75.38
C ILE A 1089 57.24 88.10 -75.80
N HIS A 1090 57.54 87.06 -75.04
CA HIS A 1090 58.65 86.15 -75.35
C HIS A 1090 58.17 85.01 -76.23
N LEU A 1091 58.76 84.86 -77.42
CA LEU A 1091 58.46 83.78 -78.37
C LEU A 1091 59.60 82.77 -78.35
N VAL A 1092 59.46 81.75 -77.50
CA VAL A 1092 60.52 80.75 -77.28
C VAL A 1092 60.81 80.01 -78.58
N GLY A 1093 62.10 79.90 -78.95
CA GLY A 1093 62.53 79.15 -80.14
C GLY A 1093 62.30 79.84 -81.48
N VAL A 1094 61.60 80.98 -81.53
CA VAL A 1094 61.31 81.72 -82.77
C VAL A 1094 62.49 82.57 -83.22
N ASN A 1095 63.05 82.28 -84.40
CA ASN A 1095 64.20 83.02 -84.94
C ASN A 1095 63.82 84.06 -86.00
N SER A 1096 62.57 84.06 -86.47
CA SER A 1096 62.07 85.00 -87.48
C SER A 1096 60.59 85.28 -87.26
N PHE A 1097 60.21 86.56 -87.35
CA PHE A 1097 58.85 87.04 -87.21
C PHE A 1097 58.54 88.06 -88.33
N SER A 1098 57.31 88.11 -88.80
CA SER A 1098 56.89 88.98 -89.91
C SER A 1098 55.57 89.69 -89.62
N ALA A 1099 55.24 90.69 -90.45
CA ALA A 1099 53.94 91.36 -90.35
C ALA A 1099 52.74 90.43 -90.61
N GLN A 1100 52.94 89.27 -91.26
CA GLN A 1100 51.88 88.29 -91.49
C GLN A 1100 51.60 87.43 -90.25
N ASP A 1101 52.50 87.42 -89.28
CA ASP A 1101 52.39 86.71 -88.01
C ASP A 1101 51.60 87.48 -86.95
N MET A 1102 51.18 88.71 -87.30
CA MET A 1102 50.35 89.57 -86.47
C MET A 1102 48.98 89.81 -87.08
N ILE A 1103 47.99 89.91 -86.20
CA ILE A 1103 46.71 90.58 -86.46
C ILE A 1103 46.79 91.91 -85.70
N GLY A 1104 46.98 92.99 -86.44
CA GLY A 1104 47.33 94.31 -85.89
C GLY A 1104 46.22 95.34 -85.89
#